data_AF-A0A6A4SRN6-F1
#
_entry.id   AF-A0A6A4SRN6-F1
#
_cell.length_a   1.000
_cell.length_b   1.000
_cell.length_c   1.000
_cell.angle_alpha   90.00
_cell.angle_beta   90.00
_cell.angle_gamma   90.00
#
_symmetry.space_group_name_H-M   'P 1'
#
loop_
_entity.id
_entity.type
_entity.pdbx_description
1 polymer ?
#
loop_
_entity_poly.entity_id
_entity_poly.type
_entity_poly.pdbx_seq_one_letter_code
_entity_poly.pdbx_strand_id
1 'polypeptide(L)'
;MLRHEHELPHLANPDELSIFSIQFCTVVNDSTMTCLAPGLVYGKPNPPEGALRSDEFGFIFDQVSSLLVLNSTPFTHYPNPTFDPLGNSGILEVKPGSPIILKGKNLIPPAPGNNRLNYTVLIGESPCLLTVSENQLLCDSPDLTGEQRVVILVGGLEYSPGTLHIYSDSALTLPAIIGIGAGGGVLLIAIIAVLIAYKRKTRDADRTLKRLQLQMDNLESRVALECKEAFAELQTDIQELTNDMDGVKIPFLEYRNYTMRVMFPGIEEHPVLKELDRLNVKCVFQSPANVEKALRLFSQLLNNKMFLLTFIHTLEGQRSFSMRDRGNVASLLMAALQGRMEYATVVLKQLLADLIEKNLENRNHPKLLLRRTESVAEKMLTNWFTFLLHRFLKECAGEPLFMLYCAIKQQMEKGPIDAITGEARYSLSEDKLIRQQIDYKQLTLMCIPPEGEAGTEVPVKVLNCDTVTQVKDKLLDAVYKGIPFSQRPQADDMDLESLLRTSSSPDSLRSRAPMITPDQETGTKLWHLVKNHEHSDQREGDRGSKMVSEIYLTRLLATKGTLQKFVDDLFETVFSTAHRGSALPLAIKYMFDFLDEQADKRQITDPDVRHTWKSNCLPLRFWVNVIKNPQFVFDIHKSSITDACLSVVAQTFMDSCSTSEHRLGKDSPSNKLLYAKDIPNYKSWVESISDQDMDAYLVEQSRLHGNEFNTLSALSELYFYINKYKEEILTALDRDGYCRKHKLRHKLEQAINLMSGSS
;
A
#
# COMPACT_ATOMS: atom_id res chain seq x y z
N MET A 1 -56.02 85.57 -40.85
CA MET A 1 -55.91 86.30 -42.14
C MET A 1 -54.52 86.05 -42.68
N LEU A 2 -54.35 84.89 -43.32
CA LEU A 2 -53.43 84.53 -44.40
C LEU A 2 -54.14 83.34 -45.07
N ARG A 3 -54.23 83.38 -46.39
CA ARG A 3 -55.08 82.57 -47.28
C ARG A 3 -54.13 82.07 -48.38
N HIS A 4 -54.33 80.83 -48.85
CA HIS A 4 -53.49 80.16 -49.88
C HIS A 4 -52.07 79.86 -49.37
N GLU A 5 -51.28 78.92 -49.87
CA GLU A 5 -51.34 77.81 -50.80
C GLU A 5 -50.12 76.94 -50.41
N HIS A 6 -50.21 75.62 -50.54
CA HIS A 6 -49.09 74.65 -50.56
C HIS A 6 -47.78 74.99 -49.78
N GLU A 7 -47.74 74.62 -48.50
CA GLU A 7 -46.52 74.71 -47.67
C GLU A 7 -45.69 73.43 -47.77
N LEU A 8 -44.39 73.58 -48.09
CA LEU A 8 -43.55 72.51 -48.64
C LEU A 8 -42.11 72.59 -48.06
N PRO A 9 -41.59 71.59 -47.31
CA PRO A 9 -40.20 71.55 -46.90
C PRO A 9 -39.31 71.23 -48.09
N HIS A 10 -38.12 71.82 -48.09
CA HIS A 10 -37.14 71.73 -49.16
C HIS A 10 -35.73 71.54 -48.59
N LEU A 11 -34.88 70.80 -49.31
CA LEU A 11 -33.49 70.54 -48.98
C LEU A 11 -32.58 70.79 -50.19
N ALA A 12 -31.46 71.48 -49.99
CA ALA A 12 -30.47 71.72 -51.04
C ALA A 12 -29.04 71.43 -50.53
N ASN A 13 -28.19 70.90 -51.41
CA ASN A 13 -26.76 70.75 -51.17
C ASN A 13 -26.00 71.15 -52.47
N PRO A 14 -24.97 72.02 -52.45
CA PRO A 14 -24.40 72.56 -53.68
C PRO A 14 -23.41 71.65 -54.43
N ASP A 15 -22.98 70.51 -53.87
CA ASP A 15 -21.98 69.63 -54.49
C ASP A 15 -22.58 68.30 -54.99
N GLU A 16 -22.61 68.16 -56.33
CA GLU A 16 -22.89 66.97 -57.18
C GLU A 16 -23.83 65.85 -56.64
N LEU A 17 -25.08 65.87 -57.17
CA LEU A 17 -26.09 64.80 -57.23
C LEU A 17 -26.94 64.51 -55.97
N SER A 18 -27.78 65.48 -55.58
CA SER A 18 -28.97 65.29 -54.73
C SER A 18 -30.21 65.93 -55.36
N ILE A 19 -31.23 65.12 -55.67
CA ILE A 19 -32.49 65.57 -56.30
C ILE A 19 -33.52 66.00 -55.24
N PHE A 20 -34.18 67.11 -55.56
CA PHE A 20 -35.29 67.81 -54.90
C PHE A 20 -36.47 66.88 -54.58
N SER A 21 -36.78 66.63 -53.30
CA SER A 21 -38.07 66.08 -52.88
C SER A 21 -38.81 67.13 -52.07
N ILE A 22 -39.98 67.51 -52.56
CA ILE A 22 -40.85 68.50 -51.94
C ILE A 22 -42.09 67.75 -51.42
N GLN A 23 -42.38 67.90 -50.12
CA GLN A 23 -43.45 67.15 -49.47
C GLN A 23 -44.53 68.06 -48.89
N PHE A 24 -45.82 67.72 -49.02
CA PHE A 24 -46.85 68.56 -48.41
C PHE A 24 -46.91 68.41 -46.89
N CYS A 25 -46.77 69.52 -46.17
CA CYS A 25 -47.04 69.59 -44.76
C CYS A 25 -48.55 69.63 -44.52
N THR A 26 -49.01 68.92 -43.49
CA THR A 26 -50.39 69.00 -43.00
C THR A 26 -50.41 69.90 -41.77
N VAL A 27 -51.10 71.03 -41.87
CA VAL A 27 -51.31 71.94 -40.74
C VAL A 27 -52.22 71.24 -39.72
N VAL A 28 -51.74 71.10 -38.49
CA VAL A 28 -52.51 70.48 -37.40
C VAL A 28 -53.32 71.55 -36.68
N ASN A 29 -52.70 72.71 -36.42
CA ASN A 29 -53.34 73.91 -35.86
C ASN A 29 -52.49 75.16 -36.16
N ASP A 30 -52.94 76.32 -35.68
CA ASP A 30 -52.32 77.64 -35.90
C ASP A 30 -50.85 77.77 -35.42
N SER A 31 -50.33 76.79 -34.68
CA SER A 31 -48.96 76.79 -34.14
C SER A 31 -48.12 75.55 -34.50
N THR A 32 -48.71 74.52 -35.11
CA THR A 32 -48.03 73.26 -35.42
C THR A 32 -48.49 72.68 -36.75
N MET A 33 -47.51 72.21 -37.53
CA MET A 33 -47.71 71.42 -38.74
C MET A 33 -46.89 70.15 -38.66
N THR A 34 -47.39 69.10 -39.31
CA THR A 34 -46.68 67.82 -39.48
C THR A 34 -46.30 67.67 -40.93
N CYS A 35 -45.02 67.42 -41.19
CA CYS A 35 -44.50 67.22 -42.53
C CYS A 35 -43.85 65.84 -42.60
N LEU A 36 -44.02 65.10 -43.70
CA LEU A 36 -43.15 63.94 -43.92
C LEU A 36 -41.76 64.46 -44.29
N ALA A 37 -40.74 63.84 -43.71
CA ALA A 37 -39.36 64.16 -44.05
C ALA A 37 -39.14 63.87 -45.54
N PRO A 38 -38.62 64.83 -46.32
CA PRO A 38 -38.36 64.61 -47.74
C PRO A 38 -37.30 63.51 -47.93
N GLY A 39 -37.49 62.66 -48.93
CA GLY A 39 -36.60 61.53 -49.21
C GLY A 39 -35.32 61.97 -49.91
N LEU A 40 -34.18 61.34 -49.56
CA LEU A 40 -32.92 61.52 -50.28
C LEU A 40 -32.87 60.58 -51.49
N VAL A 41 -32.86 61.12 -52.70
CA VAL A 41 -32.71 60.36 -53.95
C VAL A 41 -31.23 60.34 -54.36
N TYR A 42 -30.62 59.16 -54.32
CA TYR A 42 -29.20 58.98 -54.65
C TYR A 42 -28.99 58.72 -56.15
N GLY A 43 -28.06 59.44 -56.78
CA GLY A 43 -27.67 59.23 -58.17
C GLY A 43 -26.69 58.07 -58.42
N LYS A 44 -26.19 57.40 -57.37
CA LYS A 44 -25.24 56.27 -57.43
C LYS A 44 -25.84 55.01 -56.79
N PRO A 45 -25.35 53.79 -57.12
CA PRO A 45 -26.05 52.54 -56.81
C PRO A 45 -26.15 52.17 -55.32
N ASN A 46 -25.25 52.68 -54.48
CA ASN A 46 -25.20 52.32 -53.06
C ASN A 46 -25.37 53.56 -52.17
N PRO A 47 -26.34 53.57 -51.23
CA PRO A 47 -26.53 54.66 -50.28
C PRO A 47 -25.40 54.69 -49.24
N PRO A 48 -25.03 55.88 -48.72
CA PRO A 48 -24.00 56.02 -47.68
C PRO A 48 -24.39 55.31 -46.37
N GLU A 49 -23.44 54.62 -45.74
CA GLU A 49 -23.65 53.78 -44.55
C GLU A 49 -23.75 54.55 -43.22
N GLY A 50 -23.64 55.88 -43.24
CA GLY A 50 -23.62 56.74 -42.06
C GLY A 50 -24.73 57.80 -42.02
N ALA A 51 -24.81 58.51 -40.89
CA ALA A 51 -25.72 59.64 -40.73
C ALA A 51 -25.30 60.79 -41.66
N LEU A 52 -26.21 61.24 -42.54
CA LEU A 52 -25.98 62.39 -43.41
C LEU A 52 -26.59 63.63 -42.79
N ARG A 53 -25.76 64.65 -42.58
CA ARG A 53 -26.24 65.96 -42.20
C ARG A 53 -26.60 66.72 -43.46
N SER A 54 -27.76 67.36 -43.42
CA SER A 54 -28.19 68.22 -44.51
C SER A 54 -27.64 69.63 -44.31
N ASP A 55 -27.06 70.20 -45.38
CA ASP A 55 -26.46 71.54 -45.33
C ASP A 55 -27.52 72.65 -45.40
N GLU A 56 -28.59 72.47 -46.19
CA GLU A 56 -29.72 73.39 -46.24
C GLU A 56 -31.05 72.66 -46.05
N PHE A 57 -31.84 73.09 -45.07
CA PHE A 57 -33.22 72.66 -44.84
C PHE A 57 -34.09 73.90 -44.66
N GLY A 58 -35.27 73.94 -45.26
CA GLY A 58 -36.19 75.04 -45.09
C GLY A 58 -37.60 74.68 -45.53
N PHE A 59 -38.47 75.68 -45.50
CA PHE A 59 -39.86 75.59 -45.89
C PHE A 59 -40.17 76.67 -46.91
N ILE A 60 -40.89 76.27 -47.95
CA ILE A 60 -41.48 77.16 -48.93
C ILE A 60 -42.84 77.57 -48.37
N PHE A 61 -42.90 78.83 -47.92
CA PHE A 61 -44.13 79.52 -47.56
C PHE A 61 -44.30 80.70 -48.52
N ASP A 62 -45.55 80.99 -48.90
CA ASP A 62 -45.89 82.03 -49.87
C ASP A 62 -45.23 83.38 -49.54
N GLN A 63 -44.20 83.72 -50.32
CA GLN A 63 -43.40 84.94 -50.25
C GLN A 63 -42.66 85.21 -48.93
N VAL A 64 -42.38 84.18 -48.12
CA VAL A 64 -41.56 84.31 -46.89
C VAL A 64 -40.14 83.79 -47.14
N SER A 65 -39.24 84.67 -47.58
CA SER A 65 -37.87 84.29 -47.96
C SER A 65 -36.99 83.83 -46.79
N SER A 66 -37.33 84.23 -45.55
CA SER A 66 -36.53 83.90 -44.35
C SER A 66 -36.62 82.44 -43.93
N LEU A 67 -37.62 81.69 -44.41
CA LEU A 67 -37.84 80.28 -44.05
C LEU A 67 -37.36 79.31 -45.13
N LEU A 68 -36.97 79.79 -46.31
CA LEU A 68 -36.45 78.97 -47.42
C LEU A 68 -35.17 78.21 -47.03
N VAL A 69 -34.37 78.77 -46.13
CA VAL A 69 -33.16 78.14 -45.56
C VAL A 69 -33.11 78.46 -44.07
N LEU A 70 -33.39 77.48 -43.23
CA LEU A 70 -33.30 77.57 -41.77
C LEU A 70 -31.86 77.25 -41.34
N ASN A 71 -31.04 78.29 -41.18
CA ASN A 71 -29.59 78.17 -40.91
C ASN A 71 -29.18 77.59 -39.53
N SER A 72 -30.06 76.91 -38.80
CA SER A 72 -29.71 76.34 -37.48
C SER A 72 -30.67 75.28 -36.93
N THR A 73 -30.88 74.18 -37.65
CA THR A 73 -31.31 72.90 -37.05
C THR A 73 -30.43 71.76 -37.56
N PRO A 74 -29.89 70.87 -36.70
CA PRO A 74 -29.10 69.73 -37.16
C PRO A 74 -30.04 68.63 -37.68
N PHE A 75 -30.71 68.86 -38.82
CA PHE A 75 -31.48 67.80 -39.48
C PHE A 75 -30.51 66.75 -40.02
N THR A 76 -30.58 65.54 -39.49
CA THR A 76 -29.66 64.45 -39.80
C THR A 76 -30.47 63.24 -40.28
N HIS A 77 -30.21 62.82 -41.51
CA HIS A 77 -30.80 61.62 -42.08
C HIS A 77 -29.99 60.40 -41.66
N TYR A 78 -30.68 59.34 -41.25
CA TYR A 78 -30.09 58.04 -40.99
C TYR A 78 -30.56 57.06 -42.06
N PRO A 79 -29.76 56.03 -42.40
CA PRO A 79 -30.19 54.99 -43.34
C PRO A 79 -31.48 54.30 -42.86
N ASN A 80 -32.37 53.96 -43.80
CA ASN A 80 -33.58 53.19 -43.49
C ASN A 80 -33.24 51.82 -42.87
N PRO A 81 -34.08 51.29 -41.98
CA PRO A 81 -33.89 49.96 -41.44
C PRO A 81 -33.97 48.91 -42.57
N THR A 82 -33.09 47.92 -42.53
CA THR A 82 -33.10 46.79 -43.45
C THR A 82 -33.23 45.49 -42.68
N PHE A 83 -33.88 44.50 -43.28
CA PHE A 83 -34.16 43.22 -42.64
C PHE A 83 -33.60 42.07 -43.47
N ASP A 84 -33.00 41.10 -42.80
CA ASP A 84 -32.51 39.87 -43.41
C ASP A 84 -33.71 38.93 -43.69
N PRO A 85 -33.66 38.09 -44.75
CA PRO A 85 -34.70 37.13 -45.02
C PRO A 85 -34.82 36.06 -43.91
N LEU A 86 -36.03 35.55 -43.71
CA LEU A 86 -36.31 34.51 -42.72
C LEU A 86 -35.72 33.16 -43.17
N GLY A 87 -34.66 32.71 -42.50
CA GLY A 87 -33.96 31.46 -42.84
C GLY A 87 -33.21 31.52 -44.18
N ASN A 88 -32.60 30.40 -44.59
CA ASN A 88 -31.77 30.37 -45.81
C ASN A 88 -32.58 30.44 -47.12
N SER A 89 -33.89 30.16 -47.07
CA SER A 89 -34.79 30.09 -48.23
C SER A 89 -35.99 31.06 -48.16
N GLY A 90 -36.06 31.92 -47.14
CA GLY A 90 -37.23 32.79 -46.92
C GLY A 90 -38.39 32.11 -46.17
N ILE A 91 -38.22 30.85 -45.76
CA ILE A 91 -39.18 30.10 -44.93
C ILE A 91 -38.50 29.67 -43.63
N LEU A 92 -39.17 29.89 -42.49
CA LEU A 92 -38.70 29.46 -41.17
C LEU A 92 -39.73 28.54 -40.50
N GLU A 93 -39.31 27.33 -40.14
CA GLU A 93 -40.16 26.34 -39.48
C GLU A 93 -40.06 26.44 -37.95
N VAL A 94 -41.20 26.58 -37.27
CA VAL A 94 -41.25 26.81 -35.82
C VAL A 94 -42.43 26.10 -35.17
N LYS A 95 -42.36 25.92 -33.84
CA LYS A 95 -43.48 25.42 -33.04
C LYS A 95 -44.35 26.58 -32.54
N PRO A 96 -45.64 26.35 -32.27
CA PRO A 96 -46.50 27.36 -31.62
C PRO A 96 -45.85 27.94 -30.35
N GLY A 97 -45.98 29.25 -30.14
CA GLY A 97 -45.37 29.99 -29.02
C GLY A 97 -43.85 30.11 -29.03
N SER A 98 -43.15 29.73 -30.12
CA SER A 98 -41.69 29.87 -30.19
C SER A 98 -41.27 31.32 -30.48
N PRO A 99 -40.17 31.81 -29.87
CA PRO A 99 -39.67 33.16 -30.15
C PRO A 99 -39.08 33.26 -31.56
N ILE A 100 -39.54 34.24 -32.32
CA ILE A 100 -39.12 34.57 -33.68
C ILE A 100 -38.16 35.76 -33.65
N ILE A 101 -36.97 35.56 -34.25
CA ILE A 101 -35.91 36.56 -34.32
C ILE A 101 -35.84 37.11 -35.74
N LEU A 102 -36.23 38.37 -35.92
CA LEU A 102 -36.09 39.10 -37.17
C LEU A 102 -34.83 39.96 -37.10
N LYS A 103 -33.78 39.53 -37.79
CA LYS A 103 -32.50 40.25 -37.82
C LYS A 103 -32.56 41.39 -38.81
N GLY A 104 -31.94 42.50 -38.45
CA GLY A 104 -31.88 43.67 -39.30
C GLY A 104 -30.75 44.62 -38.91
N LYS A 105 -30.55 45.64 -39.73
CA LYS A 105 -29.56 46.70 -39.50
C LYS A 105 -30.27 48.04 -39.42
N ASN A 106 -29.68 48.98 -38.70
CA ASN A 106 -30.19 50.34 -38.51
C ASN A 106 -31.60 50.38 -37.86
N LEU A 107 -31.90 49.43 -36.96
CA LEU A 107 -33.22 49.36 -36.31
C LEU A 107 -33.41 50.43 -35.23
N ILE A 108 -32.32 50.94 -34.66
CA ILE A 108 -32.34 52.06 -33.71
C ILE A 108 -31.34 53.10 -34.23
N PRO A 109 -31.81 54.21 -34.84
CA PRO A 109 -30.90 55.27 -35.26
C PRO A 109 -30.28 55.95 -34.02
N PRO A 110 -28.97 56.25 -34.00
CA PRO A 110 -28.30 56.88 -32.87
C PRO A 110 -28.57 58.40 -32.81
N ALA A 111 -29.85 58.78 -32.73
CA ALA A 111 -30.28 60.18 -32.65
C ALA A 111 -30.30 60.69 -31.19
N PRO A 112 -29.90 61.95 -30.92
CA PRO A 112 -30.02 62.55 -29.59
C PRO A 112 -31.49 62.63 -29.16
N GLY A 113 -31.84 62.12 -27.98
CA GLY A 113 -33.21 62.21 -27.43
C GLY A 113 -33.98 60.91 -27.26
N ASN A 114 -33.37 59.74 -27.51
CA ASN A 114 -33.94 58.42 -27.22
C ASN A 114 -35.28 58.11 -27.96
N ASN A 115 -35.53 58.79 -29.08
CA ASN A 115 -36.71 58.56 -29.92
C ASN A 115 -36.54 57.25 -30.69
N ARG A 116 -37.40 56.27 -30.43
CA ARG A 116 -37.41 54.97 -31.11
C ARG A 116 -38.40 55.00 -32.27
N LEU A 117 -38.03 54.36 -33.38
CA LEU A 117 -38.96 54.11 -34.48
C LEU A 117 -40.08 53.18 -33.99
N ASN A 118 -41.33 53.47 -34.38
CA ASN A 118 -42.47 52.64 -34.01
C ASN A 118 -42.58 51.48 -34.99
N TYR A 119 -42.23 50.27 -34.53
CA TYR A 119 -42.30 49.04 -35.30
C TYR A 119 -43.57 48.27 -34.99
N THR A 120 -44.27 47.83 -36.04
CA THR A 120 -45.36 46.85 -35.94
C THR A 120 -45.03 45.66 -36.81
N VAL A 121 -45.05 44.46 -36.25
CA VAL A 121 -44.84 43.20 -36.98
C VAL A 121 -46.15 42.43 -36.97
N LEU A 122 -46.60 42.04 -38.15
CA LEU A 122 -47.78 41.22 -38.38
C LEU A 122 -47.31 39.82 -38.81
N ILE A 123 -47.79 38.80 -38.12
CA ILE A 123 -47.65 37.40 -38.55
C ILE A 123 -49.03 36.97 -39.05
N GLY A 124 -49.16 36.78 -40.36
CA GLY A 124 -50.46 36.71 -41.02
C GLY A 124 -51.20 38.04 -40.86
N GLU A 125 -52.38 38.00 -40.24
CA GLU A 125 -53.16 39.20 -39.90
C GLU A 125 -53.02 39.63 -38.42
N SER A 126 -52.25 38.89 -37.61
CA SER A 126 -52.16 39.12 -36.16
C SER A 126 -50.94 39.98 -35.79
N PRO A 127 -51.12 41.10 -35.05
CA PRO A 127 -49.99 41.88 -34.54
C PRO A 127 -49.26 41.15 -33.43
N CYS A 128 -47.93 41.14 -33.53
CA CYS A 128 -47.04 40.51 -32.58
C CYS A 128 -46.51 41.52 -31.56
N LEU A 129 -46.44 41.15 -30.28
CA LEU A 129 -45.84 41.99 -29.25
C LEU A 129 -44.31 41.98 -29.40
N LEU A 130 -43.70 43.15 -29.57
CA LEU A 130 -42.29 43.26 -29.98
C LEU A 130 -41.37 43.68 -28.85
N THR A 131 -40.19 43.05 -28.81
CA THR A 131 -39.01 43.56 -28.11
C THR A 131 -37.98 43.99 -29.15
N VAL A 132 -37.66 45.29 -29.17
CA VAL A 132 -36.72 45.90 -30.13
C VAL A 132 -35.33 45.97 -29.53
N SER A 133 -34.32 45.48 -30.26
CA SER A 133 -32.90 45.59 -29.95
C SER A 133 -32.15 46.26 -31.12
N GLU A 134 -30.87 46.59 -30.95
CA GLU A 134 -30.08 47.34 -31.94
C GLU A 134 -30.05 46.66 -33.32
N ASN A 135 -29.97 45.32 -33.34
CA ASN A 135 -29.80 44.52 -34.56
C ASN A 135 -30.89 43.44 -34.76
N GLN A 136 -31.92 43.40 -33.92
CA GLN A 136 -32.99 42.39 -34.04
C GLN A 136 -34.32 42.85 -33.43
N LEU A 137 -35.43 42.41 -34.04
CA LEU A 137 -36.77 42.43 -33.47
C LEU A 137 -37.13 41.02 -33.00
N LEU A 138 -37.57 40.89 -31.75
CA LEU A 138 -38.01 39.63 -31.15
C LEU A 138 -39.51 39.67 -30.91
N CYS A 139 -40.20 38.60 -31.29
CA CYS A 139 -41.64 38.48 -31.16
C CYS A 139 -42.03 36.99 -31.13
N ASP A 140 -43.05 36.59 -30.38
CA ASP A 140 -43.43 35.16 -30.26
C ASP A 140 -44.44 34.75 -31.34
N SER A 141 -44.32 33.52 -31.86
CA SER A 141 -45.24 33.04 -32.89
C SER A 141 -46.65 32.83 -32.32
N PRO A 142 -47.73 33.14 -33.08
CA PRO A 142 -49.09 32.88 -32.63
C PRO A 142 -49.36 31.38 -32.45
N ASP A 143 -50.36 31.03 -31.65
CA ASP A 143 -50.83 29.65 -31.41
C ASP A 143 -51.67 29.09 -32.58
N LEU A 144 -51.29 29.42 -33.82
CA LEU A 144 -51.97 29.01 -35.04
C LEU A 144 -51.00 28.18 -35.89
N THR A 145 -51.46 27.04 -36.41
CA THR A 145 -50.65 26.15 -37.26
C THR A 145 -50.87 26.45 -38.75
N GLY A 146 -49.83 26.29 -39.58
CA GLY A 146 -49.85 26.54 -41.02
C GLY A 146 -48.82 27.58 -41.48
N GLU A 147 -48.86 27.94 -42.77
CA GLU A 147 -47.99 28.98 -43.34
C GLU A 147 -48.53 30.38 -43.08
N GLN A 148 -47.74 31.23 -42.44
CA GLN A 148 -48.09 32.59 -42.06
C GLN A 148 -47.05 33.58 -42.59
N ARG A 149 -47.47 34.54 -43.42
CA ARG A 149 -46.57 35.55 -43.99
C ARG A 149 -46.21 36.59 -42.92
N VAL A 150 -44.94 36.96 -42.82
CA VAL A 150 -44.48 37.98 -41.87
C VAL A 150 -44.31 39.32 -42.57
N VAL A 151 -44.89 40.37 -42.01
CA VAL A 151 -44.83 41.75 -42.53
C VAL A 151 -44.39 42.70 -41.42
N ILE A 152 -43.44 43.59 -41.71
CA ILE A 152 -42.89 44.59 -40.80
C ILE A 152 -43.24 45.98 -41.31
N LEU A 153 -43.88 46.79 -40.47
CA LEU A 153 -44.29 48.16 -40.76
C LEU A 153 -43.50 49.12 -39.86
N VAL A 154 -42.82 50.10 -40.47
CA VAL A 154 -42.06 51.13 -39.74
C VAL A 154 -42.05 52.45 -40.49
N GLY A 155 -42.50 53.53 -39.86
CA GLY A 155 -42.38 54.89 -40.43
C GLY A 155 -43.00 55.08 -41.83
N GLY A 156 -44.03 54.30 -42.17
CA GLY A 156 -44.66 54.29 -43.50
C GLY A 156 -44.05 53.33 -44.52
N LEU A 157 -43.00 52.59 -44.16
CA LEU A 157 -42.36 51.56 -44.99
C LEU A 157 -42.89 50.16 -44.61
N GLU A 158 -43.08 49.30 -45.61
CA GLU A 158 -43.51 47.90 -45.45
C GLU A 158 -42.45 46.93 -45.97
N TYR A 159 -42.04 45.97 -45.14
CA TYR A 159 -41.06 44.94 -45.47
C TYR A 159 -41.65 43.54 -45.24
N SER A 160 -41.34 42.59 -46.13
CA SER A 160 -41.84 41.21 -46.06
C SER A 160 -40.67 40.21 -46.08
N PRO A 161 -40.04 39.91 -44.92
CA PRO A 161 -38.82 39.10 -44.86
C PRO A 161 -39.01 37.61 -45.19
N GLY A 162 -40.24 37.09 -45.17
CA GLY A 162 -40.53 35.70 -45.52
C GLY A 162 -41.81 35.14 -44.88
N THR A 163 -41.93 33.81 -44.87
CA THR A 163 -43.09 33.07 -44.35
C THR A 163 -42.68 32.12 -43.22
N LEU A 164 -43.49 32.04 -42.15
CA LEU A 164 -43.33 31.08 -41.05
C LEU A 164 -44.20 29.85 -41.31
N HIS A 165 -43.64 28.65 -41.21
CA HIS A 165 -44.42 27.41 -41.27
C HIS A 165 -44.52 26.80 -39.86
N ILE A 166 -45.69 26.93 -39.24
CA ILE A 166 -45.94 26.50 -37.86
C ILE A 166 -46.55 25.09 -37.84
N TYR A 167 -45.78 24.08 -37.41
CA TYR A 167 -46.20 22.67 -37.38
C TYR A 167 -46.69 22.23 -35.99
N SER A 168 -47.69 21.33 -35.92
CA SER A 168 -48.21 20.77 -34.66
C SER A 168 -47.36 19.59 -34.16
N ASP A 169 -47.23 19.46 -32.83
CA ASP A 169 -46.52 18.33 -32.19
C ASP A 169 -47.28 17.03 -32.45
N SER A 170 -46.68 16.11 -33.22
CA SER A 170 -47.13 14.73 -33.33
C SER A 170 -46.69 13.97 -32.07
N ALA A 171 -47.64 13.38 -31.33
CA ALA A 171 -47.37 12.47 -30.22
C ALA A 171 -46.48 11.28 -30.69
N LEU A 172 -45.60 10.78 -29.80
CA LEU A 172 -44.62 9.73 -30.10
C LEU A 172 -45.24 8.59 -30.94
N THR A 173 -44.62 8.30 -32.09
CA THR A 173 -45.10 7.27 -33.01
C THR A 173 -44.97 5.88 -32.39
N LEU A 174 -45.96 5.00 -32.66
CA LEU A 174 -46.00 3.61 -32.18
C LEU A 174 -44.66 2.82 -32.31
N PRO A 175 -43.85 3.01 -33.37
CA PRO A 175 -42.54 2.37 -33.49
C PRO A 175 -41.51 2.78 -32.42
N ALA A 176 -41.56 4.03 -31.95
CA ALA A 176 -40.64 4.52 -30.93
C ALA A 176 -40.90 3.87 -29.55
N ILE A 177 -42.16 3.60 -29.22
CA ILE A 177 -42.56 2.91 -27.97
C ILE A 177 -42.11 1.45 -28.00
N ILE A 178 -42.29 0.75 -29.14
CA ILE A 178 -41.79 -0.62 -29.34
C ILE A 178 -40.26 -0.64 -29.25
N GLY A 179 -39.57 0.36 -29.80
CA GLY A 179 -38.10 0.49 -29.72
C GLY A 179 -37.58 0.65 -28.29
N ILE A 180 -38.22 1.49 -27.46
CA ILE A 180 -37.82 1.68 -26.05
C ILE A 180 -38.14 0.43 -25.22
N GLY A 181 -39.29 -0.22 -25.44
CA GLY A 181 -39.64 -1.48 -24.78
C GLY A 181 -38.69 -2.64 -25.14
N ALA A 182 -38.33 -2.77 -26.41
CA ALA A 182 -37.37 -3.77 -26.88
C ALA A 182 -35.96 -3.48 -26.34
N GLY A 183 -35.52 -2.22 -26.36
CA GLY A 183 -34.21 -1.83 -25.81
C GLY A 183 -34.11 -2.06 -24.30
N GLY A 184 -35.15 -1.70 -23.54
CA GLY A 184 -35.23 -1.97 -22.11
C GLY A 184 -35.28 -3.47 -21.78
N GLY A 185 -36.02 -4.25 -22.58
CA GLY A 185 -36.07 -5.71 -22.45
C GLY A 185 -34.72 -6.37 -22.73
N VAL A 186 -34.01 -5.95 -23.77
CA VAL A 186 -32.65 -6.45 -24.09
C VAL A 186 -31.66 -6.09 -22.98
N LEU A 187 -31.71 -4.87 -22.44
CA LEU A 187 -30.84 -4.46 -21.32
C LEU A 187 -31.11 -5.31 -20.07
N LEU A 188 -32.37 -5.56 -19.75
CA LEU A 188 -32.76 -6.35 -18.59
C LEU A 188 -32.36 -7.82 -18.73
N ILE A 189 -32.52 -8.40 -19.92
CA ILE A 189 -32.03 -9.75 -20.26
C ILE A 189 -30.50 -9.80 -20.15
N ALA A 190 -29.78 -8.78 -20.62
CA ALA A 190 -28.33 -8.71 -20.49
C ALA A 190 -27.88 -8.66 -19.01
N ILE A 191 -28.54 -7.87 -18.16
CA ILE A 191 -28.27 -7.83 -16.72
C ILE A 191 -28.55 -9.19 -16.07
N ILE A 192 -29.67 -9.83 -16.39
CA ILE A 192 -29.99 -11.17 -15.87
C ILE A 192 -28.96 -12.20 -16.34
N ALA A 193 -28.53 -12.15 -17.60
CA ALA A 193 -27.50 -13.04 -18.12
C ALA A 193 -26.16 -12.84 -17.40
N VAL A 194 -25.77 -11.59 -17.11
CA VAL A 194 -24.58 -11.27 -16.31
C VAL A 194 -24.71 -11.80 -14.88
N LEU A 195 -25.88 -11.64 -14.23
CA LEU A 195 -26.13 -12.16 -12.90
C LEU A 195 -26.12 -13.70 -12.86
N ILE A 196 -26.67 -14.36 -13.88
CA ILE A 196 -26.62 -15.82 -14.03
C ILE A 196 -25.18 -16.26 -14.29
N ALA A 197 -24.42 -15.58 -15.15
CA ALA A 197 -23.02 -15.87 -15.41
C ALA A 197 -22.16 -15.66 -14.15
N TYR A 198 -22.40 -14.60 -13.38
CA TYR A 198 -21.77 -14.36 -12.09
C TYR A 198 -22.10 -15.46 -11.09
N LYS A 199 -23.40 -15.79 -10.90
CA LYS A 199 -23.80 -16.88 -10.01
C LYS A 199 -23.28 -18.24 -10.47
N ARG A 200 -23.20 -18.51 -11.78
CA ARG A 200 -22.59 -19.72 -12.33
C ARG A 200 -21.10 -19.74 -12.02
N LYS A 201 -20.37 -18.66 -12.31
CA LYS A 201 -18.93 -18.53 -12.02
C LYS A 201 -18.63 -18.70 -10.53
N THR A 202 -19.41 -18.08 -9.64
CA THR A 202 -19.27 -18.25 -8.19
C THR A 202 -19.61 -19.68 -7.76
N ARG A 203 -20.69 -20.28 -8.28
CA ARG A 203 -21.08 -21.66 -7.94
C ARG A 203 -20.09 -22.70 -8.48
N ASP A 204 -19.47 -22.43 -9.62
CA ASP A 204 -18.42 -23.27 -10.19
C ASP A 204 -17.11 -23.12 -9.41
N ALA A 205 -16.79 -21.91 -8.92
CA ALA A 205 -15.70 -21.67 -7.97
C ALA A 205 -15.94 -22.43 -6.65
N ASP A 206 -17.14 -22.35 -6.07
CA ASP A 206 -17.48 -23.09 -4.84
C ASP A 206 -17.46 -24.60 -5.06
N ARG A 207 -17.96 -25.10 -6.19
CA ARG A 207 -17.89 -26.52 -6.54
C ARG A 207 -16.46 -27.00 -6.69
N THR A 208 -15.61 -26.22 -7.33
CA THR A 208 -14.19 -26.57 -7.49
C THR A 208 -13.47 -26.53 -6.14
N LEU A 209 -13.74 -25.55 -5.28
CA LEU A 209 -13.24 -25.49 -3.89
C LEU A 209 -13.67 -26.72 -3.08
N LYS A 210 -14.97 -27.06 -3.08
CA LYS A 210 -15.49 -28.26 -2.40
C LYS A 210 -14.87 -29.54 -2.91
N ARG A 211 -14.63 -29.64 -4.22
CA ARG A 211 -13.94 -30.79 -4.82
C ARG A 211 -12.50 -30.88 -4.33
N LEU A 212 -11.76 -29.77 -4.27
CA LEU A 212 -10.39 -29.74 -3.74
C LEU A 212 -10.35 -30.14 -2.26
N GLN A 213 -11.28 -29.62 -1.46
CA GLN A 213 -11.42 -30.00 -0.04
C GLN A 213 -11.69 -31.50 0.12
N LEU A 214 -12.68 -32.05 -0.59
CA LEU A 214 -12.98 -33.50 -0.54
C LEU A 214 -11.82 -34.37 -1.03
N GLN A 215 -11.07 -33.92 -2.04
CA GLN A 215 -9.86 -34.61 -2.47
C GLN A 215 -8.82 -34.62 -1.35
N MET A 216 -8.63 -33.49 -0.67
CA MET A 216 -7.73 -33.40 0.48
C MET A 216 -8.22 -34.28 1.65
N ASP A 217 -9.52 -34.31 1.95
CA ASP A 217 -10.11 -35.15 2.99
C ASP A 217 -9.88 -36.64 2.73
N ASN A 218 -10.05 -37.06 1.47
CA ASN A 218 -9.83 -38.45 1.07
C ASN A 218 -8.35 -38.84 1.21
N LEU A 219 -7.43 -37.94 0.85
CA LEU A 219 -5.99 -38.15 1.02
C LEU A 219 -5.59 -38.15 2.50
N GLU A 220 -6.09 -37.20 3.28
CA GLU A 220 -5.86 -37.11 4.72
C GLU A 220 -6.35 -38.36 5.45
N SER A 221 -7.55 -38.85 5.12
CA SER A 221 -8.11 -40.09 5.69
C SER A 221 -7.24 -41.32 5.37
N ARG A 222 -6.65 -41.40 4.17
CA ARG A 222 -5.75 -42.49 3.79
C ARG A 222 -4.47 -42.49 4.62
N VAL A 223 -3.90 -41.32 4.92
CA VAL A 223 -2.67 -41.20 5.71
C VAL A 223 -2.94 -41.08 7.21
N ALA A 224 -4.18 -40.87 7.65
CA ALA A 224 -4.48 -40.57 9.06
C ALA A 224 -4.04 -41.66 10.04
N LEU A 225 -4.15 -42.94 9.66
CA LEU A 225 -3.67 -44.03 10.50
C LEU A 225 -2.14 -44.06 10.54
N GLU A 226 -1.49 -43.94 9.37
CA GLU A 226 -0.03 -43.85 9.27
C GLU A 226 0.53 -42.66 10.06
N CYS A 227 -0.15 -41.49 10.03
CA CYS A 227 0.20 -40.32 10.81
C CYS A 227 0.10 -40.58 12.31
N LYS A 228 -0.93 -41.30 12.77
CA LYS A 228 -1.09 -41.60 14.21
C LYS A 228 -0.02 -42.55 14.70
N GLU A 229 0.31 -43.57 13.90
CA GLU A 229 1.40 -44.49 14.20
C GLU A 229 2.76 -43.79 14.16
N ALA A 230 3.03 -43.01 13.11
CA ALA A 230 4.26 -42.20 12.99
C ALA A 230 4.38 -41.15 14.09
N PHE A 231 3.26 -40.54 14.50
CA PHE A 231 3.23 -39.62 15.64
C PHE A 231 3.52 -40.34 16.95
N ALA A 232 2.93 -41.51 17.20
CA ALA A 232 3.21 -42.29 18.40
C ALA A 232 4.69 -42.72 18.45
N GLU A 233 5.26 -43.12 17.30
CA GLU A 233 6.69 -43.43 17.18
C GLU A 233 7.55 -42.20 17.44
N LEU A 234 7.26 -41.06 16.77
CA LEU A 234 7.99 -39.81 16.97
C LEU A 234 7.85 -39.28 18.40
N GLN A 235 6.68 -39.39 19.00
CA GLN A 235 6.46 -39.00 20.39
C GLN A 235 7.27 -39.89 21.33
N THR A 236 7.41 -41.19 21.03
CA THR A 236 8.28 -42.10 21.76
C THR A 236 9.76 -41.74 21.56
N ASP A 237 10.20 -41.45 20.33
CA ASP A 237 11.57 -41.03 20.02
C ASP A 237 11.93 -39.69 20.71
N ILE A 238 11.01 -38.74 20.72
CA ILE A 238 11.16 -37.46 21.41
C ILE A 238 11.09 -37.66 22.92
N GLN A 239 10.20 -38.50 23.42
CA GLN A 239 10.14 -38.84 24.84
C GLN A 239 11.39 -39.59 25.28
N GLU A 240 11.98 -40.47 24.47
CA GLU A 240 13.28 -41.08 24.73
C GLU A 240 14.40 -40.02 24.68
N LEU A 241 14.31 -39.06 23.76
CA LEU A 241 15.18 -37.89 23.76
C LEU A 241 15.05 -37.10 25.06
N THR A 242 13.86 -36.97 25.67
CA THR A 242 13.61 -36.15 26.86
C THR A 242 13.52 -36.89 28.20
N ASN A 243 13.31 -38.21 28.23
CA ASN A 243 13.08 -39.04 29.42
C ASN A 243 14.38 -39.72 29.88
N ASP A 244 15.28 -40.09 28.97
CA ASP A 244 16.68 -40.45 29.32
C ASP A 244 17.48 -39.23 29.82
N MET A 245 16.81 -38.09 29.95
CA MET A 245 17.34 -36.85 30.47
C MET A 245 16.88 -36.61 31.91
N ASP A 246 17.29 -37.50 32.83
CA ASP A 246 17.44 -37.07 34.22
C ASP A 246 18.53 -35.98 34.27
N GLY A 247 18.13 -34.72 34.03
CA GLY A 247 18.97 -33.53 34.23
C GLY A 247 19.38 -32.71 33.00
N VAL A 248 19.10 -33.13 31.75
CA VAL A 248 19.42 -32.29 30.58
C VAL A 248 18.39 -31.16 30.47
N LYS A 249 18.86 -29.92 30.58
CA LYS A 249 18.04 -28.72 30.45
C LYS A 249 17.95 -28.33 28.97
N ILE A 250 16.79 -27.86 28.53
CA ILE A 250 16.63 -27.19 27.22
C ILE A 250 17.77 -26.17 27.08
N PRO A 251 18.56 -26.20 25.97
CA PRO A 251 19.77 -25.41 25.81
C PRO A 251 19.43 -23.95 25.46
N PHE A 252 18.66 -23.29 26.33
CA PHE A 252 18.35 -21.88 26.18
C PHE A 252 19.63 -21.05 26.22
N LEU A 253 19.76 -20.12 25.28
CA LEU A 253 20.77 -19.09 25.35
C LEU A 253 20.56 -18.21 26.58
N GLU A 254 21.65 -17.62 27.04
CA GLU A 254 21.61 -16.55 28.03
C GLU A 254 20.93 -15.31 27.44
N TYR A 255 20.35 -14.49 28.31
CA TYR A 255 19.60 -13.28 27.92
C TYR A 255 20.38 -12.41 26.92
N ARG A 256 21.66 -12.18 27.22
CA ARG A 256 22.59 -11.41 26.38
C ARG A 256 22.76 -12.00 24.98
N ASN A 257 22.98 -13.30 24.85
CA ASN A 257 23.17 -13.95 23.56
C ASN A 257 21.86 -13.97 22.75
N TYR A 258 20.73 -14.25 23.40
CA TYR A 258 19.40 -14.21 22.78
C TYR A 258 19.08 -12.81 22.23
N THR A 259 19.23 -11.77 23.06
CA THR A 259 18.95 -10.38 22.65
C THR A 259 19.86 -9.94 21.51
N MET A 260 21.15 -10.28 21.56
CA MET A 260 22.11 -9.97 20.51
C MET A 260 21.77 -10.62 19.17
N ARG A 261 21.40 -11.92 19.17
CA ARG A 261 21.01 -12.63 17.94
C ARG A 261 19.75 -12.03 17.29
N VAL A 262 18.83 -11.46 18.08
CA VAL A 262 17.60 -10.83 17.57
C VAL A 262 17.83 -9.38 17.12
N MET A 263 18.60 -8.61 17.88
CA MET A 263 18.84 -7.19 17.61
C MET A 263 19.84 -6.99 16.46
N PHE A 264 20.89 -7.82 16.42
CA PHE A 264 21.99 -7.75 15.46
C PHE A 264 22.17 -9.11 14.73
N PRO A 265 21.18 -9.55 13.94
CA PRO A 265 21.21 -10.86 13.31
C PRO A 265 22.40 -11.00 12.35
N GLY A 266 23.12 -12.12 12.45
CA GLY A 266 24.29 -12.43 11.61
C GLY A 266 25.60 -11.77 12.05
N ILE A 267 25.66 -11.16 13.25
CA ILE A 267 26.88 -10.60 13.83
C ILE A 267 27.22 -11.37 15.11
N GLU A 268 28.25 -12.21 15.05
CA GLU A 268 28.67 -13.05 16.19
C GLU A 268 29.41 -12.25 17.27
N GLU A 269 30.31 -11.33 16.88
CA GLU A 269 31.04 -10.46 17.81
C GLU A 269 30.70 -8.97 17.59
N HIS A 270 29.62 -8.52 18.20
CA HIS A 270 29.24 -7.11 18.09
C HIS A 270 30.02 -6.21 19.08
N PRO A 271 30.48 -5.00 18.67
CA PRO A 271 31.20 -4.07 19.54
C PRO A 271 30.47 -3.70 20.84
N VAL A 272 29.13 -3.73 20.85
CA VAL A 272 28.29 -3.47 22.04
C VAL A 272 28.54 -4.43 23.20
N LEU A 273 29.14 -5.59 22.91
CA LEU A 273 29.49 -6.62 23.89
C LEU A 273 30.91 -6.47 24.43
N LYS A 274 31.78 -5.75 23.72
CA LYS A 274 33.17 -5.58 24.11
C LYS A 274 33.26 -4.44 25.12
N GLU A 275 34.10 -4.60 26.14
CA GLU A 275 34.60 -3.44 26.86
C GLU A 275 35.22 -2.51 25.83
N LEU A 276 34.96 -1.20 25.97
CA LEU A 276 35.54 -0.19 25.10
C LEU A 276 37.03 -0.14 25.41
N ASP A 277 37.80 -1.11 24.90
CA ASP A 277 39.23 -1.20 25.14
C ASP A 277 39.84 0.11 24.68
N ARG A 278 40.65 0.70 25.57
CA ARG A 278 41.42 1.95 25.36
C ARG A 278 42.31 1.93 24.10
N LEU A 279 42.33 0.82 23.36
CA LEU A 279 43.15 0.53 22.18
C LEU A 279 42.37 0.49 20.86
N ASN A 280 41.03 0.45 20.85
CA ASN A 280 40.23 0.33 19.60
C ASN A 280 39.45 1.58 19.20
N VAL A 281 39.65 2.72 19.90
CA VAL A 281 39.34 4.01 19.27
C VAL A 281 40.31 4.15 18.10
N LYS A 282 39.80 3.89 16.89
CA LYS A 282 40.50 4.06 15.59
C LYS A 282 40.98 5.50 15.31
N CYS A 283 41.01 6.36 16.33
CA CYS A 283 41.49 7.72 16.29
C CYS A 283 42.77 7.79 17.13
N VAL A 284 43.90 7.54 16.47
CA VAL A 284 45.28 7.64 17.00
C VAL A 284 45.63 9.05 17.54
N PHE A 285 44.69 10.00 17.52
CA PHE A 285 44.88 11.42 17.86
C PHE A 285 43.99 11.94 19.02
N GLN A 286 43.23 11.09 19.73
CA GLN A 286 42.27 11.53 20.75
C GLN A 286 42.56 10.94 22.14
N SER A 287 42.50 11.78 23.19
CA SER A 287 42.60 11.32 24.58
C SER A 287 41.38 10.45 24.94
N PRO A 288 41.56 9.19 25.39
CA PRO A 288 40.45 8.31 25.78
C PRO A 288 39.51 8.93 26.82
N ALA A 289 40.04 9.79 27.70
CA ALA A 289 39.26 10.51 28.71
C ALA A 289 38.30 11.55 28.09
N ASN A 290 38.69 12.21 26.99
CA ASN A 290 37.82 13.17 26.29
C ASN A 290 36.70 12.45 25.54
N VAL A 291 37.01 11.31 24.91
CA VAL A 291 36.02 10.46 24.25
C VAL A 291 34.97 9.97 25.26
N GLU A 292 35.41 9.41 26.38
CA GLU A 292 34.48 8.95 27.42
C GLU A 292 33.62 10.10 27.97
N LYS A 293 34.23 11.26 28.23
CA LYS A 293 33.50 12.45 28.69
C LYS A 293 32.45 12.91 27.68
N ALA A 294 32.77 12.90 26.39
CA ALA A 294 31.83 13.25 25.33
C ALA A 294 30.69 12.24 25.20
N LEU A 295 30.98 10.94 25.27
CA LEU A 295 29.97 9.88 25.25
C LEU A 295 29.03 9.97 26.46
N ARG A 296 29.55 10.35 27.65
CA ARG A 296 28.70 10.62 28.82
C ARG A 296 27.79 11.83 28.61
N LEU A 297 28.28 12.91 28.00
CA LEU A 297 27.42 14.05 27.62
C LEU A 297 26.36 13.64 26.58
N PHE A 298 26.73 12.81 25.61
CA PHE A 298 25.79 12.27 24.64
C PHE A 298 24.74 11.37 25.29
N SER A 299 25.12 10.54 26.27
CA SER A 299 24.17 9.79 27.09
C SER A 299 23.17 10.69 27.81
N GLN A 300 23.63 11.81 28.38
CA GLN A 300 22.73 12.79 29.01
C GLN A 300 21.76 13.41 28.01
N LEU A 301 22.20 13.64 26.76
CA LEU A 301 21.32 14.11 25.69
C LEU A 301 20.27 13.06 25.29
N LEU A 302 20.66 11.79 25.15
CA LEU A 302 19.69 10.71 24.85
C LEU A 302 18.64 10.52 25.96
N ASN A 303 18.97 10.88 27.19
CA ASN A 303 18.04 10.90 28.32
C ASN A 303 17.10 12.13 28.33
N ASN A 304 17.20 13.02 27.35
CA ASN A 304 16.22 14.08 27.12
C ASN A 304 15.22 13.66 26.03
N LYS A 305 13.94 13.51 26.40
CA LYS A 305 12.88 13.02 25.50
C LYS A 305 12.85 13.80 24.18
N MET A 306 12.88 15.12 24.23
CA MET A 306 12.79 15.95 23.03
C MET A 306 14.03 15.82 22.15
N PHE A 307 15.23 15.80 22.73
CA PHE A 307 16.44 15.54 21.95
C PHE A 307 16.34 14.20 21.20
N LEU A 308 15.94 13.14 21.88
CA LEU A 308 15.89 11.80 21.29
C LEU A 308 14.84 11.71 20.16
N LEU A 309 13.66 12.30 20.35
CA LEU A 309 12.64 12.38 19.31
C LEU A 309 13.15 13.18 18.10
N THR A 310 13.70 14.37 18.32
CA THR A 310 14.26 15.20 17.23
C THR A 310 15.40 14.48 16.51
N PHE A 311 16.28 13.80 17.25
CA PHE A 311 17.37 13.02 16.68
C PHE A 311 16.86 11.94 15.73
N ILE A 312 15.93 11.08 16.19
CA ILE A 312 15.37 9.99 15.37
C ILE A 312 14.62 10.54 14.15
N HIS A 313 13.74 11.51 14.34
CA HIS A 313 12.97 12.13 13.24
C HIS A 313 13.88 12.77 12.20
N THR A 314 14.98 13.39 12.64
CA THR A 314 15.95 14.02 11.72
C THR A 314 16.68 12.97 10.89
N LEU A 315 17.10 11.87 11.49
CA LEU A 315 17.75 10.76 10.78
C LEU A 315 16.81 10.14 9.75
N GLU A 316 15.57 9.84 10.15
CA GLU A 316 14.57 9.24 9.25
C GLU A 316 14.16 10.16 8.09
N GLY A 317 14.28 11.48 8.27
CA GLY A 317 14.06 12.47 7.22
C GLY A 317 15.12 12.44 6.11
N GLN A 318 16.26 11.77 6.30
CA GLN A 318 17.35 11.77 5.33
C GLN A 318 17.17 10.66 4.28
N ARG A 319 17.30 11.03 3.00
CA ARG A 319 17.22 10.06 1.88
C ARG A 319 18.35 9.03 1.91
N SER A 320 19.52 9.40 2.43
CA SER A 320 20.68 8.52 2.55
C SER A 320 20.63 7.58 3.75
N PHE A 321 19.62 7.71 4.62
CA PHE A 321 19.42 6.84 5.77
C PHE A 321 18.70 5.56 5.31
N SER A 322 19.42 4.45 5.28
CA SER A 322 18.94 3.18 4.71
C SER A 322 18.08 2.38 5.67
N MET A 323 17.42 1.32 5.18
CA MET A 323 16.67 0.37 6.03
C MET A 323 17.59 -0.35 7.03
N ARG A 324 18.83 -0.63 6.63
CA ARG A 324 19.86 -1.19 7.52
C ARG A 324 20.23 -0.21 8.63
N ASP A 325 20.40 1.07 8.29
CA ASP A 325 20.71 2.11 9.27
C ASP A 325 19.57 2.29 10.29
N ARG A 326 18.31 2.30 9.85
CA ARG A 326 17.14 2.31 10.75
C ARG A 326 17.20 1.16 11.75
N GLY A 327 17.45 -0.04 11.24
CA GLY A 327 17.56 -1.27 12.04
C GLY A 327 18.68 -1.21 13.08
N ASN A 328 19.83 -0.67 12.67
CA ASN A 328 21.02 -0.54 13.50
C ASN A 328 20.82 0.52 14.60
N VAL A 329 20.37 1.73 14.23
CA VAL A 329 20.10 2.82 15.18
C VAL A 329 19.07 2.41 16.23
N ALA A 330 17.95 1.79 15.81
CA ALA A 330 16.96 1.26 16.75
C ALA A 330 17.57 0.27 17.75
N SER A 331 18.44 -0.62 17.30
CA SER A 331 19.06 -1.64 18.15
C SER A 331 20.10 -1.05 19.09
N LEU A 332 20.95 -0.14 18.61
CA LEU A 332 21.91 0.56 19.46
C LEU A 332 21.22 1.46 20.51
N LEU A 333 20.13 2.15 20.14
CA LEU A 333 19.33 2.95 21.08
C LEU A 333 18.70 2.08 22.17
N MET A 334 18.09 0.96 21.79
CA MET A 334 17.48 0.04 22.76
C MET A 334 18.53 -0.60 23.67
N ALA A 335 19.71 -0.94 23.17
CA ALA A 335 20.82 -1.40 24.00
C ALA A 335 21.33 -0.32 24.96
N ALA A 336 21.47 0.93 24.49
CA ALA A 336 21.91 2.06 25.32
C ALA A 336 20.87 2.45 26.40
N LEU A 337 19.58 2.20 26.14
CA LEU A 337 18.48 2.53 27.04
C LEU A 337 17.98 1.33 27.87
N GLN A 338 18.62 0.16 27.76
CA GLN A 338 18.20 -1.06 28.45
C GLN A 338 18.10 -0.88 29.98
N GLY A 339 19.02 -0.14 30.58
CA GLY A 339 18.97 0.16 32.02
C GLY A 339 17.88 1.17 32.42
N ARG A 340 17.07 1.66 31.48
CA ARG A 340 16.02 2.67 31.68
C ARG A 340 14.79 2.36 30.80
N MET A 341 14.28 1.12 30.87
CA MET A 341 13.18 0.66 30.01
C MET A 341 11.88 1.46 30.20
N GLU A 342 11.64 2.06 31.37
CA GLU A 342 10.52 2.98 31.57
C GLU A 342 10.60 4.18 30.62
N TYR A 343 11.75 4.86 30.60
CA TYR A 343 12.00 6.00 29.73
C TYR A 343 11.99 5.58 28.25
N ALA A 344 12.62 4.45 27.92
CA ALA A 344 12.61 3.90 26.56
C ALA A 344 11.17 3.64 26.07
N THR A 345 10.31 3.11 26.94
CA THR A 345 8.90 2.82 26.64
C THR A 345 8.11 4.11 26.39
N VAL A 346 8.33 5.15 27.20
CA VAL A 346 7.69 6.47 26.98
C VAL A 346 8.07 7.07 25.64
N VAL A 347 9.36 6.99 25.27
CA VAL A 347 9.84 7.47 23.97
C VAL A 347 9.28 6.63 22.83
N LEU A 348 9.29 5.30 22.95
CA LEU A 348 8.75 4.39 21.95
C LEU A 348 7.26 4.65 21.67
N LYS A 349 6.44 4.79 22.71
CA LYS A 349 5.02 5.13 22.55
C LYS A 349 4.81 6.45 21.82
N GLN A 350 5.63 7.47 22.11
CA GLN A 350 5.56 8.73 21.39
C GLN A 350 5.93 8.55 19.92
N LEU A 351 7.04 7.88 19.61
CA LEU A 351 7.45 7.62 18.23
C LEU A 351 6.41 6.82 17.44
N LEU A 352 5.77 5.84 18.07
CA LEU A 352 4.67 5.07 17.45
C LEU A 352 3.44 5.95 17.22
N ALA A 353 3.10 6.83 18.17
CA ALA A 353 1.99 7.77 18.01
C ALA A 353 2.25 8.74 16.83
N ASP A 354 3.47 9.28 16.74
CA ASP A 354 3.91 10.15 15.64
C ASP A 354 3.87 9.39 14.30
N LEU A 355 4.29 8.12 14.28
CA LEU A 355 4.24 7.26 13.09
C LEU A 355 2.80 6.99 12.64
N ILE A 356 1.89 6.70 13.58
CA ILE A 356 0.46 6.49 13.31
C ILE A 356 -0.15 7.74 12.70
N GLU A 357 0.07 8.90 13.35
CA GLU A 357 -0.44 10.19 12.89
C GLU A 357 0.05 10.51 11.48
N LYS A 358 1.36 10.46 11.24
CA LYS A 358 1.96 10.70 9.92
C LYS A 358 1.41 9.77 8.84
N ASN A 359 1.16 8.49 9.16
CA ASN A 359 0.58 7.55 8.19
C ASN A 359 -0.86 7.90 7.82
N LEU A 360 -1.67 8.30 8.80
CA LEU A 360 -3.06 8.69 8.57
C LEU A 360 -3.15 10.04 7.83
N GLU A 361 -2.28 11.00 8.14
CA GLU A 361 -2.18 12.27 7.42
C GLU A 361 -1.81 12.07 5.94
N ASN A 362 -0.91 11.12 5.65
CA ASN A 362 -0.55 10.74 4.28
C ASN A 362 -1.66 9.98 3.55
N ARG A 363 -2.85 9.80 4.17
CA ARG A 363 -4.00 9.04 3.65
C ARG A 363 -3.66 7.59 3.29
N ASN A 364 -2.65 7.03 3.95
CA ASN A 364 -2.36 5.60 3.82
C ASN A 364 -3.50 4.81 4.44
N HIS A 365 -3.80 3.64 3.85
CA HIS A 365 -4.85 2.78 4.39
C HIS A 365 -4.46 2.31 5.81
N PRO A 366 -5.31 2.48 6.85
CA PRO A 366 -4.94 2.20 8.24
C PRO A 366 -4.45 0.76 8.49
N LYS A 367 -5.03 -0.24 7.80
CA LYS A 367 -4.60 -1.65 7.87
C LYS A 367 -3.17 -1.91 7.33
N LEU A 368 -2.53 -0.96 6.66
CA LEU A 368 -1.14 -1.08 6.19
C LEU A 368 -0.10 -0.65 7.24
N LEU A 369 -0.53 0.03 8.30
CA LEU A 369 0.36 0.46 9.38
C LEU A 369 1.02 -0.75 10.06
N LEU A 370 2.30 -0.62 10.41
CA LEU A 370 3.11 -1.66 11.04
C LEU A 370 3.25 -2.94 10.21
N ARG A 371 2.87 -2.95 8.93
CA ARG A 371 2.96 -4.16 8.10
C ARG A 371 4.40 -4.51 7.69
N ARG A 372 5.28 -3.52 7.58
CA ARG A 372 6.69 -3.67 7.17
C ARG A 372 7.56 -2.81 8.08
N THR A 373 8.75 -3.28 8.44
CA THR A 373 9.67 -2.54 9.33
C THR A 373 10.35 -1.38 8.59
N GLU A 374 9.64 -0.27 8.40
CA GLU A 374 10.12 0.86 7.60
C GLU A 374 10.58 2.06 8.44
N SER A 375 10.41 1.99 9.76
CA SER A 375 10.87 3.01 10.72
C SER A 375 11.75 2.45 11.84
N VAL A 376 12.52 3.34 12.46
CA VAL A 376 13.28 3.13 13.69
C VAL A 376 12.32 2.73 14.82
N ALA A 377 11.16 3.38 14.92
CA ALA A 377 10.14 3.11 15.93
C ALA A 377 9.66 1.64 15.88
N GLU A 378 9.41 1.11 14.69
CA GLU A 378 8.98 -0.28 14.50
C GLU A 378 10.04 -1.31 14.85
N LYS A 379 11.31 -1.02 14.54
CA LYS A 379 12.41 -1.89 14.98
C LYS A 379 12.61 -1.79 16.50
N MET A 380 12.51 -0.59 17.08
CA MET A 380 12.57 -0.40 18.54
C MET A 380 11.45 -1.18 19.23
N LEU A 381 10.24 -1.19 18.67
CA LEU A 381 9.12 -2.00 19.16
C LEU A 381 9.44 -3.50 19.15
N THR A 382 10.05 -3.98 18.08
CA THR A 382 10.48 -5.39 17.98
C THR A 382 11.49 -5.72 19.08
N ASN A 383 12.52 -4.87 19.27
CA ASN A 383 13.53 -5.04 20.30
C ASN A 383 12.95 -4.92 21.73
N TRP A 384 11.94 -4.06 21.92
CA TRP A 384 11.22 -3.92 23.18
C TRP A 384 10.49 -5.22 23.57
N PHE A 385 9.77 -5.83 22.61
CA PHE A 385 9.19 -7.16 22.83
C PHE A 385 10.27 -8.22 23.06
N THR A 386 11.40 -8.17 22.36
CA THR A 386 12.53 -9.09 22.59
C THR A 386 12.97 -9.08 24.04
N PHE A 387 13.14 -7.89 24.65
CA PHE A 387 13.54 -7.77 26.04
C PHE A 387 12.48 -8.30 27.00
N LEU A 388 11.23 -7.92 26.82
CA LEU A 388 10.16 -8.16 27.80
C LEU A 388 9.52 -9.55 27.68
N LEU A 389 9.60 -10.20 26.52
CA LEU A 389 9.05 -11.54 26.31
C LEU A 389 10.06 -12.66 26.54
N HIS A 390 11.31 -12.36 26.89
CA HIS A 390 12.31 -13.39 27.18
C HIS A 390 11.87 -14.31 28.33
N ARG A 391 11.28 -13.75 29.39
CA ARG A 391 10.77 -14.55 30.52
C ARG A 391 9.66 -15.50 30.07
N PHE A 392 8.71 -15.00 29.28
CA PHE A 392 7.62 -15.82 28.73
C PHE A 392 8.14 -16.91 27.78
N LEU A 393 9.19 -16.62 26.99
CA LEU A 393 9.89 -17.63 26.21
C LEU A 393 10.53 -18.69 27.11
N LYS A 394 11.22 -18.31 28.20
CA LYS A 394 11.86 -19.27 29.12
C LYS A 394 10.85 -20.13 29.88
N GLU A 395 9.75 -19.54 30.34
CA GLU A 395 8.82 -20.17 31.29
C GLU A 395 7.65 -20.89 30.60
N CYS A 396 7.22 -20.44 29.42
CA CYS A 396 6.00 -20.94 28.77
C CYS A 396 6.25 -21.42 27.34
N ALA A 397 6.65 -20.52 26.43
CA ALA A 397 6.63 -20.82 24.99
C ALA A 397 7.89 -21.51 24.45
N GLY A 398 8.99 -21.51 25.20
CA GLY A 398 10.27 -22.06 24.77
C GLY A 398 10.29 -23.58 24.75
N GLU A 399 9.65 -24.23 25.72
CA GLU A 399 9.49 -25.68 25.74
C GLU A 399 8.77 -26.19 24.46
N PRO A 400 7.54 -25.77 24.13
CA PRO A 400 6.86 -26.25 22.92
C PRO A 400 7.60 -25.84 21.63
N LEU A 401 8.27 -24.68 21.61
CA LEU A 401 9.09 -24.28 20.45
C LEU A 401 10.29 -25.21 20.23
N PHE A 402 11.00 -25.57 21.31
CA PHE A 402 12.13 -26.50 21.25
C PHE A 402 11.66 -27.89 20.83
N MET A 403 10.54 -28.35 21.39
CA MET A 403 9.94 -29.64 21.05
C MET A 403 9.52 -29.70 19.58
N LEU A 404 8.94 -28.63 19.03
CA LEU A 404 8.64 -28.53 17.61
C LEU A 404 9.91 -28.61 16.75
N TYR A 405 10.98 -27.90 17.13
CA TYR A 405 12.25 -27.98 16.42
C TYR A 405 12.82 -29.41 16.42
N CYS A 406 12.85 -30.07 17.59
CA CYS A 406 13.31 -31.45 17.72
C CYS A 406 12.45 -32.41 16.88
N ALA A 407 11.12 -32.26 16.92
CA ALA A 407 10.20 -33.06 16.14
C ALA A 407 10.41 -32.91 14.64
N ILE A 408 10.57 -31.68 14.15
CA ILE A 408 10.89 -31.43 12.74
C ILE A 408 12.22 -32.08 12.37
N LYS A 409 13.28 -31.84 13.15
CA LYS A 409 14.62 -32.38 12.87
C LYS A 409 14.59 -33.91 12.77
N GLN A 410 14.06 -34.58 13.80
CA GLN A 410 13.96 -36.04 13.83
C GLN A 410 13.10 -36.58 12.67
N GLN A 411 11.95 -35.96 12.40
CA GLN A 411 11.09 -36.38 11.30
C GLN A 411 11.76 -36.25 9.93
N MET A 412 12.60 -35.23 9.72
CA MET A 412 13.38 -35.11 8.47
C MET A 412 14.44 -36.21 8.37
N GLU A 413 15.15 -36.48 9.47
CA GLU A 413 16.26 -37.43 9.54
C GLU A 413 15.85 -38.90 9.47
N LYS A 414 14.55 -39.21 9.69
CA LYS A 414 13.95 -40.54 9.42
C LYS A 414 14.00 -40.93 7.95
N GLY A 415 14.15 -39.98 7.03
CA GLY A 415 14.18 -40.22 5.59
C GLY A 415 15.42 -39.64 4.91
N PRO A 416 15.64 -39.97 3.62
CA PRO A 416 16.75 -39.42 2.85
C PRO A 416 16.71 -37.90 2.77
N ILE A 417 17.87 -37.26 2.96
CA ILE A 417 18.11 -35.83 2.80
C ILE A 417 19.25 -35.64 1.78
N ASP A 418 19.00 -34.91 0.71
CA ASP A 418 20.02 -34.56 -0.28
C ASP A 418 20.96 -33.48 0.30
N ALA A 419 22.26 -33.77 0.36
CA ALA A 419 23.24 -32.89 0.98
C ALA A 419 23.60 -31.67 0.11
N ILE A 420 23.27 -31.70 -1.19
CA ILE A 420 23.55 -30.64 -2.16
C ILE A 420 22.32 -29.75 -2.36
N THR A 421 21.14 -30.32 -2.59
CA THR A 421 19.90 -29.54 -2.82
C THR A 421 19.20 -29.13 -1.52
N GLY A 422 19.47 -29.84 -0.42
CA GLY A 422 18.77 -29.69 0.85
C GLY A 422 17.32 -30.17 0.81
N GLU A 423 16.93 -30.94 -0.21
CA GLU A 423 15.61 -31.57 -0.30
C GLU A 423 15.54 -32.81 0.60
N ALA A 424 14.37 -33.09 1.17
CA ALA A 424 14.16 -34.26 2.01
C ALA A 424 12.88 -35.02 1.62
N ARG A 425 12.85 -36.32 1.94
CA ARG A 425 11.68 -37.18 1.70
C ARG A 425 10.45 -36.77 2.50
N TYR A 426 10.65 -36.37 3.75
CA TYR A 426 9.60 -36.01 4.70
C TYR A 426 9.45 -34.51 4.88
N SER A 427 9.82 -33.69 3.89
CA SER A 427 9.70 -32.23 3.98
C SER A 427 8.24 -31.80 4.22
N LEU A 428 8.04 -30.74 5.04
CA LEU A 428 6.77 -30.01 5.14
C LEU A 428 6.62 -28.93 4.05
N SER A 429 7.74 -28.55 3.42
CA SER A 429 7.77 -27.62 2.28
C SER A 429 7.75 -28.39 0.96
N GLU A 430 6.81 -28.05 0.08
CA GLU A 430 6.75 -28.63 -1.27
C GLU A 430 8.03 -28.36 -2.08
N ASP A 431 8.62 -27.17 -1.93
CA ASP A 431 9.81 -26.75 -2.67
C ASP A 431 11.06 -27.52 -2.25
N LYS A 432 11.04 -28.14 -1.06
CA LYS A 432 12.14 -28.95 -0.52
C LYS A 432 11.80 -30.44 -0.45
N LEU A 433 10.78 -30.89 -1.17
CA LEU A 433 10.36 -32.28 -1.19
C LEU A 433 11.11 -33.07 -2.28
N ILE A 434 11.75 -34.19 -1.92
CA ILE A 434 12.36 -35.08 -2.92
C ILE A 434 11.28 -35.71 -3.79
N ARG A 435 11.34 -35.42 -5.09
CA ARG A 435 10.42 -35.94 -6.11
C ARG A 435 10.90 -37.26 -6.75
N GLN A 436 12.15 -37.64 -6.55
CA GLN A 436 12.67 -38.89 -7.09
C GLN A 436 12.37 -40.08 -6.16
N GLN A 437 12.26 -41.29 -6.72
CA GLN A 437 12.20 -42.50 -5.92
C GLN A 437 13.62 -42.85 -5.46
N ILE A 438 13.83 -42.85 -4.14
CA ILE A 438 15.09 -43.20 -3.51
C ILE A 438 14.83 -44.44 -2.66
N ASP A 439 15.52 -45.53 -2.97
CA ASP A 439 15.50 -46.75 -2.18
C ASP A 439 16.54 -46.64 -1.06
N TYR A 440 16.11 -46.76 0.19
CA TYR A 440 16.97 -46.62 1.35
C TYR A 440 16.65 -47.68 2.41
N LYS A 441 17.62 -47.94 3.27
CA LYS A 441 17.53 -48.86 4.41
C LYS A 441 18.12 -48.18 5.64
N GLN A 442 17.43 -48.35 6.76
CA GLN A 442 17.94 -47.93 8.06
C GLN A 442 19.01 -48.91 8.55
N LEU A 443 20.10 -48.37 9.05
CA LEU A 443 21.21 -49.07 9.68
C LEU A 443 21.32 -48.58 11.12
N THR A 444 21.79 -49.44 12.03
CA THR A 444 22.15 -49.04 13.40
C THR A 444 23.64 -49.20 13.55
N LEU A 445 24.34 -48.09 13.79
CA LEU A 445 25.78 -48.06 14.05
C LEU A 445 26.01 -48.05 15.56
N MET A 446 26.99 -48.81 16.03
CA MET A 446 27.47 -48.74 17.41
C MET A 446 28.64 -47.77 17.46
N CYS A 447 28.39 -46.56 17.96
CA CYS A 447 29.38 -45.50 18.03
C CYS A 447 30.19 -45.60 19.31
N ILE A 448 31.52 -45.50 19.20
CA ILE A 448 32.42 -45.44 20.36
C ILE A 448 32.90 -43.99 20.49
N PRO A 449 32.48 -43.25 21.52
CA PRO A 449 32.93 -41.88 21.75
C PRO A 449 34.44 -41.84 22.02
N PRO A 450 35.18 -40.83 21.50
CA PRO A 450 36.63 -40.70 21.74
C PRO A 450 36.99 -40.54 23.22
N GLU A 451 36.11 -39.87 23.98
CA GLU A 451 36.29 -39.56 25.40
C GLU A 451 35.47 -40.48 26.32
N GLY A 452 34.80 -41.51 25.76
CA GLY A 452 33.97 -42.44 26.53
C GLY A 452 34.79 -43.42 27.37
N GLU A 453 34.19 -43.95 28.44
CA GLU A 453 34.77 -45.07 29.17
C GLU A 453 34.95 -46.27 28.22
N ALA A 454 36.00 -47.07 28.46
CA ALA A 454 36.30 -48.22 27.61
C ALA A 454 35.11 -49.19 27.57
N GLY A 455 34.47 -49.32 26.40
CA GLY A 455 33.28 -50.17 26.20
C GLY A 455 31.95 -49.43 26.16
N THR A 456 31.93 -48.09 26.25
CA THR A 456 30.70 -47.31 26.00
C THR A 456 30.39 -47.29 24.49
N GLU A 457 29.36 -48.03 24.09
CA GLU A 457 28.84 -48.03 22.72
C GLU A 457 27.45 -47.38 22.69
N VAL A 458 27.29 -46.35 21.86
CA VAL A 458 26.02 -45.64 21.67
C VAL A 458 25.37 -46.09 20.36
N PRO A 459 24.18 -46.72 20.38
CA PRO A 459 23.49 -47.11 19.16
C PRO A 459 22.91 -45.88 18.46
N VAL A 460 23.22 -45.71 17.17
CA VAL A 460 22.74 -44.58 16.35
C VAL A 460 22.11 -45.07 15.07
N LYS A 461 20.86 -44.65 14.82
CA LYS A 461 20.12 -44.95 13.59
C LYS A 461 20.58 -44.02 12.47
N VAL A 462 21.02 -44.58 11.34
CA VAL A 462 21.42 -43.85 10.13
C VAL A 462 20.81 -44.49 8.89
N LEU A 463 20.92 -43.84 7.72
CA LEU A 463 20.48 -44.40 6.45
C LEU A 463 21.69 -44.78 5.60
N ASN A 464 21.57 -45.86 4.83
CA ASN A 464 22.62 -46.27 3.88
C ASN A 464 22.89 -45.24 2.77
N CYS A 465 21.98 -44.27 2.58
CA CYS A 465 22.10 -43.17 1.64
C CYS A 465 22.51 -41.85 2.33
N ASP A 466 22.86 -41.85 3.61
CA ASP A 466 23.41 -40.65 4.25
C ASP A 466 24.86 -40.43 3.80
N THR A 467 25.24 -39.17 3.58
CA THR A 467 26.66 -38.80 3.39
C THR A 467 27.46 -39.01 4.68
N VAL A 468 28.78 -39.11 4.56
CA VAL A 468 29.67 -39.24 5.73
C VAL A 468 29.46 -38.09 6.72
N THR A 469 29.30 -36.85 6.25
CA THR A 469 29.00 -35.69 7.10
C THR A 469 27.67 -35.84 7.83
N GLN A 470 26.59 -36.24 7.12
CA GLN A 470 25.29 -36.50 7.76
C GLN A 470 25.37 -37.62 8.81
N VAL A 471 26.16 -38.67 8.56
CA VAL A 471 26.42 -39.72 9.56
C VAL A 471 27.16 -39.12 10.76
N LYS A 472 28.22 -38.34 10.55
CA LYS A 472 28.95 -37.66 11.63
C LYS A 472 28.03 -36.78 12.47
N ASP A 473 27.17 -35.97 11.85
CA ASP A 473 26.20 -35.13 12.56
C ASP A 473 25.25 -35.97 13.44
N LYS A 474 24.66 -37.05 12.89
CA LYS A 474 23.79 -37.96 13.64
C LYS A 474 24.50 -38.63 14.81
N LEU A 475 25.76 -39.02 14.63
CA LEU A 475 26.60 -39.58 15.69
C LEU A 475 26.87 -38.54 16.79
N LEU A 476 27.25 -37.32 16.41
CA LEU A 476 27.51 -36.23 17.35
C LEU A 476 26.25 -35.86 18.15
N ASP A 477 25.08 -35.84 17.52
CA ASP A 477 23.81 -35.60 18.21
C ASP A 477 23.48 -36.65 19.26
N ALA A 478 23.77 -37.93 18.99
CA ALA A 478 23.53 -39.03 19.91
C ALA A 478 24.57 -39.08 21.04
N VAL A 479 25.86 -38.95 20.71
CA VAL A 479 26.97 -39.03 21.68
C VAL A 479 26.97 -37.82 22.62
N TYR A 480 26.77 -36.61 22.10
CA TYR A 480 26.76 -35.37 22.87
C TYR A 480 25.31 -34.93 23.20
N LYS A 481 24.40 -35.90 23.36
CA LYS A 481 23.02 -35.64 23.77
C LYS A 481 23.01 -34.85 25.07
N GLY A 482 22.35 -33.69 25.03
CA GLY A 482 22.23 -32.76 26.16
C GLY A 482 23.36 -31.77 26.38
N ILE A 483 24.44 -31.85 25.59
CA ILE A 483 25.44 -30.78 25.52
C ILE A 483 24.96 -29.73 24.49
N PRO A 484 25.02 -28.42 24.78
CA PRO A 484 24.66 -27.36 23.83
C PRO A 484 25.46 -27.45 22.53
N PHE A 485 24.86 -27.11 21.37
CA PHE A 485 25.49 -27.33 20.07
C PHE A 485 26.86 -26.64 19.93
N SER A 486 27.01 -25.41 20.43
CA SER A 486 28.27 -24.65 20.32
C SER A 486 29.45 -25.26 21.10
N GLN A 487 29.18 -26.19 22.03
CA GLN A 487 30.20 -26.86 22.84
C GLN A 487 30.60 -28.22 22.28
N ARG A 488 29.98 -28.67 21.18
CA ARG A 488 30.27 -29.96 20.56
C ARG A 488 31.38 -29.84 19.52
N PRO A 489 32.16 -30.90 19.28
CA PRO A 489 33.01 -30.98 18.09
C PRO A 489 32.17 -30.80 16.82
N GLN A 490 32.70 -30.10 15.83
CA GLN A 490 32.03 -29.99 14.54
C GLN A 490 32.30 -31.24 13.70
N ALA A 491 31.36 -31.61 12.82
CA ALA A 491 31.55 -32.76 11.95
C ALA A 491 32.82 -32.63 11.08
N ASP A 492 33.18 -31.42 10.65
CA ASP A 492 34.38 -31.17 9.84
C ASP A 492 35.69 -31.38 10.61
N ASP A 493 35.66 -31.28 11.95
CA ASP A 493 36.81 -31.51 12.82
C ASP A 493 36.98 -32.99 13.22
N MET A 494 36.04 -33.86 12.77
CA MET A 494 35.97 -35.26 13.16
C MET A 494 36.13 -36.18 11.94
N ASP A 495 36.93 -37.23 12.12
CA ASP A 495 37.02 -38.35 11.17
C ASP A 495 36.19 -39.54 11.65
N LEU A 496 35.49 -40.19 10.72
CA LEU A 496 34.72 -41.40 11.00
C LEU A 496 35.56 -42.64 10.64
N GLU A 497 35.98 -43.40 11.64
CA GLU A 497 36.72 -44.66 11.47
C GLU A 497 35.79 -45.88 11.62
N SER A 498 35.92 -46.86 10.73
CA SER A 498 35.18 -48.12 10.80
C SER A 498 36.07 -49.23 11.37
N LEU A 499 35.66 -49.81 12.51
CA LEU A 499 36.39 -50.90 13.20
C LEU A 499 36.14 -52.29 12.61
N LEU A 500 35.59 -52.39 11.39
CA LEU A 500 35.44 -53.66 10.69
C LEU A 500 36.83 -54.27 10.48
N ARG A 501 37.22 -55.21 11.34
CA ARG A 501 38.45 -56.00 11.20
C ARG A 501 38.38 -56.78 9.89
N THR A 502 38.97 -56.25 8.83
CA THR A 502 39.25 -57.03 7.63
C THR A 502 40.48 -57.89 7.92
N SER A 503 40.23 -59.13 8.37
CA SER A 503 41.19 -60.19 8.09
C SER A 503 41.30 -60.31 6.56
N SER A 504 42.51 -60.09 6.05
CA SER A 504 42.94 -60.22 4.64
C SER A 504 42.96 -58.94 3.78
N SER A 505 44.20 -58.53 3.50
CA SER A 505 44.73 -57.82 2.32
C SER A 505 45.08 -56.34 2.52
N PRO A 506 46.39 -55.98 2.56
CA PRO A 506 46.82 -54.62 2.28
C PRO A 506 46.61 -54.36 0.78
N ASP A 507 46.25 -53.13 0.42
CA ASP A 507 46.08 -52.63 -0.97
C ASP A 507 44.69 -52.74 -1.62
N SER A 508 43.60 -52.50 -0.89
CA SER A 508 42.38 -52.04 -1.58
C SER A 508 41.73 -50.85 -0.88
N LEU A 509 41.67 -49.75 -1.63
CA LEU A 509 40.77 -48.61 -1.46
C LEU A 509 40.95 -47.84 -0.15
N ARG A 510 41.97 -46.96 -0.13
CA ARG A 510 41.77 -45.62 0.43
C ARG A 510 40.57 -45.00 -0.30
N SER A 511 39.37 -45.30 0.17
CA SER A 511 38.17 -44.57 -0.17
C SER A 511 38.31 -43.20 0.50
N ARG A 512 39.11 -42.32 -0.11
CA ARG A 512 38.94 -40.88 0.06
C ARG A 512 37.57 -40.59 -0.54
N ALA A 513 36.52 -40.80 0.24
CA ALA A 513 35.27 -40.10 0.01
C ALA A 513 35.66 -38.62 -0.02
N PRO A 514 35.47 -37.90 -1.13
CA PRO A 514 35.81 -36.49 -1.15
C PRO A 514 34.98 -35.83 -0.06
N MET A 515 35.65 -35.21 0.91
CA MET A 515 35.02 -34.12 1.64
C MET A 515 34.50 -33.16 0.56
N ILE A 516 33.23 -32.76 0.68
CA ILE A 516 32.61 -31.83 -0.25
C ILE A 516 33.21 -30.45 0.03
N THR A 517 34.47 -30.25 -0.34
CA THR A 517 35.13 -28.94 -0.36
C THR A 517 34.91 -28.37 -1.77
N PRO A 518 34.24 -27.23 -1.92
CA PRO A 518 33.93 -26.66 -3.21
C PRO A 518 35.22 -26.16 -3.86
N ASP A 519 35.78 -26.94 -4.78
CA ASP A 519 36.85 -26.47 -5.66
C ASP A 519 36.19 -25.68 -6.81
N GLN A 520 36.09 -24.36 -6.64
CA GLN A 520 35.41 -23.47 -7.61
C GLN A 520 36.12 -23.43 -8.98
N GLU A 521 37.28 -24.05 -9.14
CA GLU A 521 38.13 -23.93 -10.33
C GLU A 521 37.84 -24.94 -11.46
N THR A 522 37.10 -26.04 -11.23
CA THR A 522 37.08 -27.16 -12.21
C THR A 522 35.79 -27.35 -13.03
N GLY A 523 34.78 -26.49 -12.89
CA GLY A 523 33.53 -26.64 -13.66
C GLY A 523 32.75 -27.95 -13.40
N THR A 524 33.14 -28.71 -12.37
CA THR A 524 32.48 -29.95 -11.94
C THR A 524 31.28 -29.64 -11.06
N LYS A 525 30.18 -30.38 -11.23
CA LYS A 525 28.96 -30.26 -10.43
C LYS A 525 28.78 -31.49 -9.54
N LEU A 526 28.83 -31.27 -8.23
CA LEU A 526 28.58 -32.31 -7.24
C LEU A 526 27.07 -32.58 -7.13
N TRP A 527 26.70 -33.81 -6.83
CA TRP A 527 25.33 -34.25 -6.58
C TRP A 527 25.34 -35.37 -5.52
N HIS A 528 24.25 -35.54 -4.78
CA HIS A 528 24.10 -36.60 -3.79
C HIS A 528 23.02 -37.62 -4.19
N LEU A 529 21.75 -37.26 -4.05
CA LEU A 529 20.61 -38.12 -4.37
C LEU A 529 19.92 -37.66 -5.66
N VAL A 530 19.86 -36.34 -5.87
CA VAL A 530 19.17 -35.71 -6.99
C VAL A 530 20.19 -35.15 -7.97
N LYS A 531 20.22 -35.73 -9.18
CA LYS A 531 21.02 -35.23 -10.29
C LYS A 531 20.15 -34.42 -11.24
N ASN A 532 20.26 -33.09 -11.18
CA ASN A 532 19.60 -32.20 -12.13
C ASN A 532 20.39 -32.22 -13.45
N HIS A 533 19.90 -32.96 -14.45
CA HIS A 533 20.45 -32.90 -15.80
C HIS A 533 20.11 -31.52 -16.40
N GLU A 534 21.13 -30.74 -16.74
CA GLU A 534 20.94 -29.54 -17.57
C GLU A 534 20.35 -29.95 -18.92
N HIS A 535 19.35 -29.19 -19.37
CA HIS A 535 18.61 -29.41 -20.61
C HIS A 535 19.54 -29.71 -21.80
N SER A 536 19.50 -30.96 -22.27
CA SER A 536 19.85 -31.30 -23.65
C SER A 536 18.93 -32.42 -24.14
N ASP A 537 17.97 -32.01 -24.96
CA ASP A 537 17.26 -32.75 -26.01
C ASP A 537 16.42 -34.02 -25.74
N GLN A 538 15.14 -33.84 -26.13
CA GLN A 538 14.26 -34.72 -26.90
C GLN A 538 13.05 -35.38 -26.24
N ARG A 539 11.90 -34.93 -26.78
CA ARG A 539 10.60 -35.57 -27.02
C ARG A 539 10.52 -37.07 -26.69
N GLU A 540 9.58 -37.43 -25.82
CA GLU A 540 8.43 -38.31 -26.08
C GLU A 540 7.71 -38.64 -24.76
N GLY A 541 6.39 -38.84 -24.82
CA GLY A 541 5.72 -39.69 -23.83
C GLY A 541 4.93 -38.99 -22.72
N ASP A 542 3.79 -38.43 -23.09
CA ASP A 542 2.63 -38.21 -22.22
C ASP A 542 2.29 -39.47 -21.40
N ARG A 543 2.46 -39.40 -20.06
CA ARG A 543 1.76 -40.19 -19.00
C ARG A 543 2.35 -40.06 -17.58
N GLY A 544 3.41 -39.28 -17.37
CA GLY A 544 4.05 -39.17 -16.04
C GLY A 544 3.54 -38.07 -15.11
N SER A 545 2.92 -36.99 -15.58
CA SER A 545 2.81 -35.76 -14.76
C SER A 545 1.59 -35.67 -13.82
N LYS A 546 0.55 -36.51 -14.00
CA LYS A 546 -0.68 -36.41 -13.17
C LYS A 546 -0.72 -37.35 -11.96
N MET A 547 -0.12 -38.54 -12.05
CA MET A 547 -0.01 -39.46 -10.89
C MET A 547 1.00 -39.00 -9.83
N VAL A 548 1.83 -38.02 -10.19
CA VAL A 548 3.02 -37.61 -9.43
C VAL A 548 2.69 -36.57 -8.34
N SER A 549 1.68 -35.70 -8.52
CA SER A 549 1.29 -34.71 -7.49
C SER A 549 0.58 -35.32 -6.26
N GLU A 550 -0.20 -36.39 -6.45
CA GLU A 550 -1.00 -37.01 -5.37
C GLU A 550 -0.11 -37.74 -4.35
N ILE A 551 0.95 -38.43 -4.81
CA ILE A 551 1.94 -39.14 -3.96
C ILE A 551 2.78 -38.14 -3.14
N TYR A 552 3.09 -36.97 -3.70
CA TYR A 552 3.83 -35.94 -2.97
C TYR A 552 2.95 -35.23 -1.95
N LEU A 553 1.68 -34.99 -2.30
CA LEU A 553 0.72 -34.40 -1.37
C LEU A 553 0.44 -35.34 -0.19
N THR A 554 0.38 -36.66 -0.39
CA THR A 554 0.25 -37.62 0.72
C THR A 554 1.48 -37.62 1.63
N ARG A 555 2.70 -37.47 1.11
CA ARG A 555 3.92 -37.32 1.95
C ARG A 555 3.91 -36.03 2.78
N LEU A 556 3.47 -34.92 2.18
CA LEU A 556 3.31 -33.64 2.88
C LEU A 556 2.25 -33.76 4.00
N LEU A 557 1.10 -34.37 3.68
CA LEU A 557 0.03 -34.61 4.67
C LEU A 557 0.48 -35.56 5.79
N ALA A 558 1.25 -36.61 5.46
CA ALA A 558 1.79 -37.53 6.44
C ALA A 558 2.72 -36.81 7.43
N THR A 559 3.63 -35.99 6.91
CA THR A 559 4.54 -35.18 7.72
C THR A 559 3.77 -34.15 8.55
N LYS A 560 2.81 -33.43 7.94
CA LYS A 560 1.94 -32.47 8.62
C LYS A 560 1.20 -33.12 9.78
N GLY A 561 0.56 -34.26 9.54
CA GLY A 561 -0.18 -35.01 10.55
C GLY A 561 0.71 -35.48 11.70
N THR A 562 1.94 -35.91 11.39
CA THR A 562 2.94 -36.32 12.39
C THR A 562 3.41 -35.15 13.25
N LEU A 563 3.53 -33.94 12.69
CA LEU A 563 4.01 -32.76 13.43
C LEU A 563 2.89 -31.93 14.08
N GLN A 564 1.61 -32.24 13.78
CA GLN A 564 0.46 -31.40 14.10
C GLN A 564 0.37 -31.03 15.58
N LYS A 565 0.53 -32.01 16.48
CA LYS A 565 0.38 -31.78 17.92
C LYS A 565 1.42 -30.79 18.47
N PHE A 566 2.66 -30.84 17.99
CA PHE A 566 3.72 -29.90 18.38
C PHE A 566 3.43 -28.47 17.88
N VAL A 567 2.82 -28.35 16.68
CA VAL A 567 2.38 -27.06 16.15
C VAL A 567 1.23 -26.50 16.98
N ASP A 568 0.24 -27.34 17.31
CA ASP A 568 -0.91 -26.96 18.13
C ASP A 568 -0.46 -26.50 19.53
N ASP A 569 0.40 -27.27 20.20
CA ASP A 569 0.89 -26.96 21.54
C ASP A 569 1.65 -25.62 21.57
N LEU A 570 2.44 -25.33 20.54
CA LEU A 570 3.11 -24.04 20.38
C LEU A 570 2.11 -22.90 20.16
N PHE A 571 1.18 -23.05 19.23
CA PHE A 571 0.22 -21.99 18.89
C PHE A 571 -0.72 -21.71 20.05
N GLU A 572 -1.21 -22.75 20.71
CA GLU A 572 -2.03 -22.64 21.91
C GLU A 572 -1.27 -21.89 23.01
N THR A 573 -0.02 -22.25 23.27
CA THR A 573 0.81 -21.54 24.28
C THR A 573 1.01 -20.06 23.92
N VAL A 574 1.30 -19.75 22.65
CA VAL A 574 1.57 -18.38 22.18
C VAL A 574 0.31 -17.50 22.19
N PHE A 575 -0.86 -18.05 21.86
CA PHE A 575 -2.12 -17.31 21.83
C PHE A 575 -2.88 -17.35 23.17
N SER A 576 -2.54 -18.27 24.08
CA SER A 576 -3.22 -18.38 25.38
C SER A 576 -2.97 -17.19 26.30
N THR A 577 -4.00 -16.81 27.05
CA THR A 577 -3.96 -15.77 28.11
C THR A 577 -3.53 -16.32 29.46
N ALA A 578 -3.58 -17.64 29.62
CA ALA A 578 -3.21 -18.35 30.83
C ALA A 578 -2.71 -19.76 30.48
N HIS A 579 -1.41 -19.93 30.30
CA HIS A 579 -0.80 -21.26 30.20
C HIS A 579 -0.31 -21.69 31.59
N ARG A 580 -0.73 -22.85 32.09
CA ARG A 580 -0.26 -23.41 33.39
C ARG A 580 -0.35 -22.45 34.59
N GLY A 581 -1.33 -21.53 34.61
CA GLY A 581 -1.50 -20.55 35.68
C GLY A 581 -0.60 -19.30 35.60
N SER A 582 0.22 -19.14 34.55
CA SER A 582 0.96 -17.90 34.28
C SER A 582 0.02 -16.85 33.65
N ALA A 583 -0.03 -15.64 34.21
CA ALA A 583 -0.77 -14.53 33.61
C ALA A 583 -0.15 -14.11 32.27
N LEU A 584 -0.98 -13.56 31.37
CA LEU A 584 -0.55 -12.94 30.12
C LEU A 584 0.63 -11.97 30.36
N PRO A 585 1.69 -11.99 29.53
CA PRO A 585 2.78 -11.03 29.65
C PRO A 585 2.29 -9.57 29.62
N LEU A 586 2.61 -8.82 30.67
CA LEU A 586 2.21 -7.41 30.86
C LEU A 586 2.54 -6.53 29.64
N ALA A 587 3.68 -6.79 28.99
CA ALA A 587 4.11 -6.07 27.80
C ALA A 587 3.16 -6.18 26.60
N ILE A 588 2.56 -7.36 26.39
CA ILE A 588 1.62 -7.60 25.27
C ILE A 588 0.40 -6.73 25.48
N LYS A 589 -0.17 -6.86 26.66
CA LYS A 589 -1.31 -6.06 27.07
C LYS A 589 -1.03 -4.57 26.92
N TYR A 590 0.05 -4.08 27.54
CA TYR A 590 0.30 -2.65 27.62
C TYR A 590 0.42 -2.00 26.24
N MET A 591 1.06 -2.70 25.29
CA MET A 591 1.14 -2.24 23.92
C MET A 591 -0.20 -2.33 23.19
N PHE A 592 -1.02 -3.35 23.47
CA PHE A 592 -2.32 -3.53 22.83
C PHE A 592 -3.32 -2.46 23.29
N ASP A 593 -3.34 -2.13 24.59
CA ASP A 593 -4.16 -1.04 25.12
C ASP A 593 -3.72 0.31 24.53
N PHE A 594 -2.41 0.53 24.39
CA PHE A 594 -1.88 1.71 23.71
C PHE A 594 -2.39 1.80 22.27
N LEU A 595 -2.36 0.70 21.50
CA LEU A 595 -2.85 0.68 20.12
C LEU A 595 -4.36 0.96 20.05
N ASP A 596 -5.13 0.43 21.00
CA ASP A 596 -6.56 0.71 21.12
C ASP A 596 -6.81 2.18 21.44
N GLU A 597 -6.08 2.76 22.41
CA GLU A 597 -6.16 4.19 22.75
C GLU A 597 -5.78 5.08 21.56
N GLN A 598 -4.76 4.69 20.77
CA GLN A 598 -4.40 5.43 19.57
C GLN A 598 -5.52 5.36 18.52
N ALA A 599 -6.16 4.20 18.34
CA ALA A 599 -7.30 4.05 17.44
C ALA A 599 -8.50 4.89 17.89
N ASP A 600 -8.81 4.92 19.20
CA ASP A 600 -9.88 5.74 19.79
C ASP A 600 -9.65 7.23 19.57
N LYS A 601 -8.42 7.72 19.84
CA LYS A 601 -8.04 9.13 19.62
C LYS A 601 -8.25 9.59 18.18
N ARG A 602 -8.20 8.67 17.22
CA ARG A 602 -8.36 8.94 15.77
C ARG A 602 -9.71 8.48 15.22
N GLN A 603 -10.65 8.15 16.11
CA GLN A 603 -12.02 7.75 15.78
C GLN A 603 -12.09 6.53 14.84
N ILE A 604 -11.13 5.61 14.95
CA ILE A 604 -11.11 4.36 14.18
C ILE A 604 -12.00 3.35 14.91
N THR A 605 -13.21 3.16 14.39
CA THR A 605 -14.21 2.23 14.94
C THR A 605 -14.15 0.82 14.33
N ASP A 606 -13.47 0.65 13.19
CA ASP A 606 -13.31 -0.67 12.54
C ASP A 606 -12.44 -1.61 13.40
N PRO A 607 -13.00 -2.69 13.98
CA PRO A 607 -12.25 -3.62 14.82
C PRO A 607 -11.15 -4.37 14.04
N ASP A 608 -11.32 -4.56 12.73
CA ASP A 608 -10.29 -5.21 11.90
C ASP A 608 -9.01 -4.39 11.84
N VAL A 609 -9.09 -3.05 11.91
CA VAL A 609 -7.91 -2.18 11.90
C VAL A 609 -7.10 -2.42 13.17
N ARG A 610 -7.77 -2.46 14.32
CA ARG A 610 -7.14 -2.73 15.62
C ARG A 610 -6.52 -4.13 15.66
N HIS A 611 -7.26 -5.13 15.19
CA HIS A 611 -6.75 -6.50 15.06
C HIS A 611 -5.51 -6.54 14.17
N THR A 612 -5.54 -5.83 13.03
CA THR A 612 -4.41 -5.76 12.09
C THR A 612 -3.19 -5.10 12.74
N TRP A 613 -3.37 -4.00 13.48
CA TRP A 613 -2.28 -3.34 14.19
C TRP A 613 -1.65 -4.25 15.25
N LYS A 614 -2.48 -4.93 16.05
CA LYS A 614 -2.04 -5.91 17.07
C LYS A 614 -1.28 -7.08 16.43
N SER A 615 -1.80 -7.63 15.34
CA SER A 615 -1.16 -8.72 14.58
C SER A 615 0.19 -8.29 13.98
N ASN A 616 0.21 -7.12 13.35
CA ASN A 616 1.39 -6.52 12.75
C ASN A 616 2.46 -6.15 13.78
N CYS A 617 2.09 -5.81 15.03
CA CYS A 617 3.03 -5.35 16.03
C CYS A 617 3.77 -6.48 16.76
N LEU A 618 3.09 -7.61 17.02
CA LEU A 618 3.61 -8.68 17.88
C LEU A 618 3.69 -10.03 17.14
N PRO A 619 2.58 -10.72 16.80
CA PRO A 619 2.65 -12.02 16.13
C PRO A 619 3.54 -12.03 14.89
N LEU A 620 3.31 -11.08 13.97
CA LEU A 620 3.99 -11.05 12.67
C LEU A 620 5.44 -10.54 12.73
N ARG A 621 5.88 -10.00 13.87
CA ARG A 621 7.23 -9.43 14.05
C ARG A 621 8.08 -10.26 14.99
N PHE A 622 7.59 -10.46 16.21
CA PHE A 622 8.32 -11.17 17.24
C PHE A 622 8.17 -12.69 17.06
N TRP A 623 6.94 -13.20 17.09
CA TRP A 623 6.70 -14.64 17.10
C TRP A 623 7.10 -15.33 15.80
N VAL A 624 6.75 -14.76 14.64
CA VAL A 624 7.21 -15.27 13.34
C VAL A 624 8.74 -15.35 13.28
N ASN A 625 9.43 -14.34 13.80
CA ASN A 625 10.90 -14.32 13.78
C ASN A 625 11.48 -15.41 14.69
N VAL A 626 10.92 -15.61 15.88
CA VAL A 626 11.33 -16.64 16.84
C VAL A 626 11.03 -18.05 16.31
N ILE A 627 9.85 -18.28 15.71
CA ILE A 627 9.45 -19.57 15.12
C ILE A 627 10.38 -19.92 13.95
N LYS A 628 10.68 -18.97 13.07
CA LYS A 628 11.61 -19.19 11.95
C LYS A 628 13.05 -19.37 12.39
N ASN A 629 13.43 -18.77 13.53
CA ASN A 629 14.81 -18.74 14.00
C ASN A 629 14.91 -19.22 15.45
N PRO A 630 14.63 -20.51 15.73
CA PRO A 630 14.74 -21.05 17.08
C PRO A 630 16.18 -20.99 17.60
N GLN A 631 17.19 -20.94 16.71
CA GLN A 631 18.59 -20.71 17.08
C GLN A 631 18.84 -19.31 17.68
N PHE A 632 17.87 -18.40 17.64
CA PHE A 632 17.96 -17.14 18.41
C PHE A 632 17.64 -17.34 19.89
N VAL A 633 16.92 -18.41 20.25
CA VAL A 633 16.50 -18.72 21.62
C VAL A 633 17.34 -19.85 22.21
N PHE A 634 17.72 -20.83 21.38
CA PHE A 634 18.45 -22.02 21.81
C PHE A 634 19.82 -22.13 21.15
N ASP A 635 20.75 -22.78 21.83
CA ASP A 635 22.04 -23.15 21.28
C ASP A 635 21.92 -24.46 20.47
N ILE A 636 21.41 -24.30 19.25
CA ILE A 636 21.11 -25.38 18.32
C ILE A 636 21.59 -25.03 16.92
N HIS A 637 21.82 -26.06 16.10
CA HIS A 637 22.06 -25.92 14.67
C HIS A 637 20.75 -26.04 13.87
N LYS A 638 20.47 -25.07 13.01
CA LYS A 638 19.31 -25.09 12.11
C LYS A 638 19.77 -25.45 10.69
N SER A 639 19.46 -26.67 10.26
CA SER A 639 19.72 -27.11 8.88
C SER A 639 18.80 -26.42 7.86
N SER A 640 19.17 -26.46 6.57
CA SER A 640 18.36 -25.87 5.49
C SER A 640 16.96 -26.47 5.40
N ILE A 641 16.81 -27.78 5.62
CA ILE A 641 15.49 -28.44 5.56
C ILE A 641 14.61 -28.07 6.76
N THR A 642 15.20 -27.96 7.96
CA THR A 642 14.49 -27.52 9.15
C THR A 642 14.02 -26.06 9.00
N ASP A 643 14.84 -25.17 8.42
CA ASP A 643 14.45 -23.79 8.11
C ASP A 643 13.25 -23.72 7.15
N ALA A 644 13.23 -24.56 6.10
CA ALA A 644 12.13 -24.63 5.16
C ALA A 644 10.82 -25.08 5.84
N CYS A 645 10.89 -26.08 6.72
CA CYS A 645 9.72 -26.56 7.47
C CYS A 645 9.21 -25.53 8.48
N LEU A 646 10.11 -24.89 9.24
CA LEU A 646 9.74 -23.82 10.17
C LEU A 646 9.16 -22.60 9.44
N SER A 647 9.61 -22.33 8.21
CA SER A 647 9.02 -21.28 7.37
C SER A 647 7.56 -21.57 6.98
N VAL A 648 7.22 -22.85 6.74
CA VAL A 648 5.83 -23.28 6.52
C VAL A 648 5.00 -23.07 7.78
N VAL A 649 5.48 -23.52 8.94
CA VAL A 649 4.77 -23.32 10.23
C VAL A 649 4.58 -21.83 10.53
N ALA A 650 5.63 -21.02 10.35
CA ALA A 650 5.55 -19.58 10.55
C ALA A 650 4.54 -18.92 9.59
N GLN A 651 4.45 -19.38 8.34
CA GLN A 651 3.44 -18.87 7.41
C GLN A 651 2.01 -19.25 7.84
N THR A 652 1.80 -20.46 8.34
CA THR A 652 0.51 -20.86 8.95
C THR A 652 0.17 -19.99 10.15
N PHE A 653 1.15 -19.70 11.01
CA PHE A 653 0.98 -18.77 12.14
C PHE A 653 0.57 -17.37 11.65
N MET A 654 1.22 -16.85 10.61
CA MET A 654 0.85 -15.56 10.01
C MET A 654 -0.57 -15.54 9.44
N ASP A 655 -0.96 -16.60 8.73
CA ASP A 655 -2.29 -16.71 8.13
C ASP A 655 -3.39 -16.79 9.21
N SER A 656 -3.06 -17.34 10.38
CA SER A 656 -3.93 -17.41 11.56
C SER A 656 -4.17 -16.04 12.21
N CYS A 657 -3.27 -15.08 12.01
CA CYS A 657 -3.44 -13.69 12.49
C CYS A 657 -4.06 -12.76 11.43
N SER A 658 -4.49 -13.27 10.27
CA SER A 658 -5.10 -12.44 9.23
C SER A 658 -6.61 -12.26 9.42
N THR A 659 -7.12 -11.04 9.23
CA THR A 659 -8.56 -10.77 9.15
C THR A 659 -9.15 -11.13 7.78
N SER A 660 -8.32 -11.36 6.75
CA SER A 660 -8.80 -11.70 5.42
C SER A 660 -9.45 -13.08 5.35
N GLU A 661 -10.52 -13.22 4.58
CA GLU A 661 -11.10 -14.52 4.21
C GLU A 661 -10.06 -15.39 3.52
N HIS A 662 -9.95 -16.64 3.97
CA HIS A 662 -9.00 -17.61 3.43
C HIS A 662 -9.56 -18.23 2.14
N ARG A 663 -9.38 -17.55 1.01
CA ARG A 663 -9.83 -18.04 -0.30
C ARG A 663 -8.84 -19.06 -0.87
N LEU A 664 -9.24 -20.32 -0.90
CA LEU A 664 -8.46 -21.40 -1.49
C LEU A 664 -8.79 -21.56 -2.97
N GLY A 665 -7.80 -21.97 -3.76
CA GLY A 665 -7.93 -22.30 -5.17
C GLY A 665 -6.83 -23.26 -5.58
N LYS A 666 -6.87 -23.71 -6.85
CA LYS A 666 -5.84 -24.63 -7.39
C LYS A 666 -4.43 -24.03 -7.39
N ASP A 667 -4.34 -22.71 -7.49
CA ASP A 667 -3.07 -21.97 -7.51
C ASP A 667 -2.66 -21.48 -6.11
N SER A 668 -3.35 -21.94 -5.05
CA SER A 668 -2.96 -21.61 -3.68
C SER A 668 -1.64 -22.32 -3.32
N PRO A 669 -0.71 -21.63 -2.64
CA PRO A 669 0.52 -22.25 -2.16
C PRO A 669 0.23 -23.49 -1.30
N SER A 670 1.05 -24.54 -1.45
CA SER A 670 0.81 -25.83 -0.79
C SER A 670 0.75 -25.75 0.74
N ASN A 671 1.53 -24.88 1.36
CA ASN A 671 1.45 -24.63 2.80
C ASN A 671 0.08 -24.08 3.23
N LYS A 672 -0.57 -23.25 2.41
CA LYS A 672 -1.93 -22.75 2.68
C LYS A 672 -2.97 -23.85 2.56
N LEU A 673 -2.80 -24.74 1.58
CA LEU A 673 -3.68 -25.90 1.42
C LEU A 673 -3.52 -26.87 2.60
N LEU A 674 -2.29 -27.15 3.03
CA LEU A 674 -1.99 -28.12 4.10
C LEU A 674 -2.66 -27.77 5.44
N TYR A 675 -2.71 -26.49 5.82
CA TYR A 675 -3.27 -26.03 7.10
C TYR A 675 -4.63 -25.32 6.96
N ALA A 676 -5.27 -25.39 5.79
CA ALA A 676 -6.51 -24.68 5.49
C ALA A 676 -7.64 -24.95 6.50
N LYS A 677 -7.73 -26.18 7.03
CA LYS A 677 -8.76 -26.58 8.00
C LYS A 677 -8.47 -26.11 9.42
N ASP A 678 -7.20 -25.90 9.76
CA ASP A 678 -6.77 -25.58 11.11
C ASP A 678 -6.79 -24.06 11.36
N ILE A 679 -6.52 -23.26 10.32
CA ILE A 679 -6.48 -21.79 10.37
C ILE A 679 -7.74 -21.16 11.01
N PRO A 680 -8.98 -21.57 10.68
CA PRO A 680 -10.17 -21.02 11.34
C PRO A 680 -10.19 -21.25 12.86
N ASN A 681 -9.69 -22.39 13.34
CA ASN A 681 -9.60 -22.68 14.78
C ASN A 681 -8.55 -21.78 15.43
N TYR A 682 -7.36 -21.65 14.82
CA TYR A 682 -6.31 -20.78 15.33
C TYR A 682 -6.73 -19.31 15.38
N LYS A 683 -7.52 -18.82 14.41
CA LYS A 683 -8.08 -17.46 14.44
C LYS A 683 -8.91 -17.21 15.69
N SER A 684 -9.69 -18.19 16.15
CA SER A 684 -10.52 -18.04 17.36
C SER A 684 -9.71 -17.84 18.64
N TRP A 685 -8.46 -18.34 18.69
CA TRP A 685 -7.59 -18.19 19.86
C TRP A 685 -6.99 -16.78 19.99
N VAL A 686 -6.98 -15.99 18.91
CA VAL A 686 -6.36 -14.65 18.89
C VAL A 686 -7.24 -13.58 19.58
N GLU A 687 -8.52 -13.83 19.77
CA GLU A 687 -9.52 -12.81 20.15
C GLU A 687 -9.63 -12.50 21.66
N SER A 688 -8.92 -13.23 22.54
CA SER A 688 -9.04 -13.08 24.00
C SER A 688 -7.71 -12.68 24.63
N ILE A 689 -7.51 -11.43 25.09
CA ILE A 689 -6.31 -10.94 25.82
C ILE A 689 -6.73 -9.84 26.83
N SER A 690 -6.28 -9.89 28.12
CA SER A 690 -6.77 -9.00 29.21
C SER A 690 -5.70 -8.36 30.13
N ASP A 691 -6.05 -7.17 30.69
CA ASP A 691 -5.93 -6.65 32.08
C ASP A 691 -4.70 -6.81 33.07
N GLN A 692 -3.69 -5.91 33.25
CA GLN A 692 -2.79 -5.74 34.45
C GLN A 692 -1.63 -4.68 34.32
N ASP A 693 -1.06 -4.22 35.47
CA ASP A 693 -0.17 -3.04 35.67
C ASP A 693 1.32 -3.20 35.25
N MET A 694 1.87 -2.21 34.50
CA MET A 694 3.12 -2.30 33.73
C MET A 694 4.36 -1.59 34.31
N ASP A 695 4.20 -0.46 35.00
CA ASP A 695 5.34 0.41 35.34
C ASP A 695 6.32 -0.27 36.33
N ALA A 696 5.80 -0.96 37.36
CA ALA A 696 6.61 -1.73 38.30
C ALA A 696 7.41 -2.86 37.62
N TYR A 697 6.85 -3.46 36.57
CA TYR A 697 7.53 -4.51 35.80
C TYR A 697 8.70 -3.94 34.97
N LEU A 698 8.54 -2.76 34.38
CA LEU A 698 9.61 -2.10 33.60
C LEU A 698 10.81 -1.67 34.47
N VAL A 699 10.56 -1.20 35.71
CA VAL A 699 11.63 -0.93 36.68
C VAL A 699 12.44 -2.20 36.94
N GLU A 700 11.75 -3.31 37.20
CA GLU A 700 12.41 -4.56 37.56
C GLU A 700 13.21 -5.13 36.38
N GLN A 701 12.68 -5.08 35.15
CA GLN A 701 13.42 -5.48 33.96
C GLN A 701 14.67 -4.61 33.72
N SER A 702 14.56 -3.29 33.95
CA SER A 702 15.70 -2.37 33.86
C SER A 702 16.79 -2.72 34.89
N ARG A 703 16.38 -3.10 36.10
CA ARG A 703 17.28 -3.47 37.20
C ARG A 703 17.99 -4.80 36.93
N LEU A 704 17.26 -5.80 36.45
CA LEU A 704 17.79 -7.14 36.18
C LEU A 704 18.83 -7.16 35.06
N HIS A 705 18.62 -6.34 34.02
CA HIS A 705 19.43 -6.40 32.79
C HIS A 705 20.23 -5.13 32.50
N GLY A 706 20.32 -4.20 33.46
CA GLY A 706 20.96 -2.88 33.25
C GLY A 706 22.44 -2.93 32.90
N ASN A 707 23.14 -4.04 33.19
CA ASN A 707 24.57 -4.22 32.95
C ASN A 707 24.88 -5.22 31.83
N GLU A 708 23.87 -5.71 31.10
CA GLU A 708 24.06 -6.73 30.05
C GLU A 708 24.79 -6.19 28.81
N PHE A 709 24.65 -4.89 28.54
CA PHE A 709 25.24 -4.21 27.39
C PHE A 709 26.21 -3.11 27.82
N ASN A 710 27.29 -2.94 27.07
CA ASN A 710 28.16 -1.80 27.27
C ASN A 710 27.52 -0.54 26.66
N THR A 711 26.94 0.31 27.51
CA THR A 711 26.31 1.55 27.09
C THR A 711 27.27 2.47 26.34
N LEU A 712 28.55 2.56 26.74
CA LEU A 712 29.53 3.41 26.07
C LEU A 712 29.86 2.89 24.66
N SER A 713 29.97 1.58 24.47
CA SER A 713 30.15 0.97 23.14
C SER A 713 28.95 1.25 22.24
N ALA A 714 27.71 1.11 22.76
CA ALA A 714 26.50 1.48 22.01
C ALA A 714 26.48 2.98 21.62
N LEU A 715 26.86 3.86 22.55
CA LEU A 715 26.92 5.30 22.34
C LEU A 715 27.99 5.68 21.30
N SER A 716 29.13 5.01 21.31
CA SER A 716 30.21 5.21 20.34
C SER A 716 29.73 4.88 18.92
N GLU A 717 29.05 3.74 18.75
CA GLU A 717 28.46 3.36 17.47
C GLU A 717 27.32 4.32 17.05
N LEU A 718 26.51 4.80 18.00
CA LEU A 718 25.48 5.82 17.70
C LEU A 718 26.08 7.17 17.30
N TYR A 719 27.23 7.54 17.87
CA TYR A 719 27.91 8.79 17.56
C TYR A 719 28.34 8.88 16.09
N PHE A 720 28.58 7.74 15.42
CA PHE A 720 28.79 7.71 13.96
C PHE A 720 27.67 8.45 13.21
N TYR A 721 26.41 8.26 13.62
CA TYR A 721 25.25 8.92 12.99
C TYR A 721 25.17 10.41 13.33
N ILE A 722 25.60 10.81 14.53
CA ILE A 722 25.76 12.23 14.89
C ILE A 722 26.77 12.89 13.97
N ASN A 723 27.92 12.26 13.73
CA ASN A 723 28.97 12.81 12.86
C ASN A 723 28.53 12.85 11.39
N LYS A 724 27.81 11.81 10.92
CA LYS A 724 27.34 11.70 9.54
C LYS A 724 26.26 12.72 9.18
N TYR A 725 25.36 13.04 10.11
CA TYR A 725 24.21 13.92 9.90
C TYR A 725 24.26 15.18 10.78
N LYS A 726 25.47 15.64 11.07
CA LYS A 726 25.74 16.70 12.05
C LYS A 726 24.94 17.96 11.78
N GLU A 727 25.00 18.47 10.55
CA GLU A 727 24.39 19.75 10.20
C GLU A 727 22.87 19.69 10.26
N GLU A 728 22.27 18.58 9.81
CA GLU A 728 20.83 18.36 9.85
C GLU A 728 20.32 18.29 11.28
N ILE A 729 21.04 17.58 12.16
CA ILE A 729 20.68 17.43 13.58
C ILE A 729 20.78 18.77 14.29
N LEU A 730 21.90 19.50 14.13
CA LEU A 730 22.06 20.82 14.74
C LEU A 730 21.00 21.82 14.27
N THR A 731 20.68 21.79 12.98
CA THR A 731 19.60 22.61 12.39
C THR A 731 18.24 22.24 12.96
N ALA A 732 17.94 20.96 13.13
CA ALA A 732 16.66 20.51 13.71
C ALA A 732 16.52 20.94 15.18
N LEU A 733 17.60 20.85 15.96
CA LEU A 733 17.63 21.30 17.36
C LEU A 733 17.45 22.82 17.48
N ASP A 734 17.88 23.60 16.50
CA ASP A 734 17.61 25.05 16.46
C ASP A 734 16.20 25.39 16.02
N ARG A 735 15.54 24.55 15.22
CA ARG A 735 14.16 24.78 14.78
C ARG A 735 13.15 24.52 15.90
N ASP A 736 13.40 23.52 16.74
CA ASP A 736 12.51 23.16 17.84
C ASP A 736 12.60 24.13 19.03
N GLY A 737 11.45 24.66 19.47
CA GLY A 737 11.39 25.67 20.53
C GLY A 737 11.85 25.16 21.90
N TYR A 738 11.56 23.90 22.22
CA TYR A 738 11.99 23.28 23.48
C TYR A 738 13.51 23.05 23.47
N CYS A 739 14.04 22.53 22.37
CA CYS A 739 15.48 22.29 22.19
C CYS A 739 16.30 23.58 22.34
N ARG A 740 15.83 24.70 21.78
CA ARG A 740 16.41 26.03 22.00
C ARG A 740 16.38 26.44 23.46
N LYS A 741 15.22 26.36 24.12
CA LYS A 741 15.05 26.75 25.53
C LYS A 741 15.98 25.99 26.47
N HIS A 742 16.21 24.70 26.19
CA HIS A 742 17.08 23.84 26.99
C HIS A 742 18.55 23.78 26.52
N LYS A 743 18.92 24.62 25.53
CA LYS A 743 20.28 24.73 24.95
C LYS A 743 20.84 23.38 24.47
N LEU A 744 19.99 22.53 23.88
CA LEU A 744 20.38 21.17 23.51
C LEU A 744 21.39 21.15 22.35
N ARG A 745 21.29 22.11 21.41
CA ARG A 745 22.30 22.33 20.36
C ARG A 745 23.70 22.53 20.95
N HIS A 746 23.85 23.50 21.85
CA HIS A 746 25.15 23.82 22.46
C HIS A 746 25.73 22.62 23.23
N LYS A 747 24.88 21.83 23.91
CA LYS A 747 25.34 20.61 24.60
C LYS A 747 25.84 19.55 23.62
N LEU A 748 25.19 19.41 22.45
CA LEU A 748 25.65 18.50 21.40
C LEU A 748 26.96 18.99 20.77
N GLU A 749 27.07 20.28 20.46
CA GLU A 749 28.31 20.89 19.96
C GLU A 749 29.48 20.70 20.94
N GLN A 750 29.23 20.84 22.24
CA GLN A 750 30.22 20.55 23.27
C GLN A 750 30.70 19.09 23.23
N ALA A 751 29.77 18.13 23.09
CA ALA A 751 30.13 16.72 22.96
C ALA A 751 30.93 16.47 21.66
N ILE A 752 30.54 17.10 20.55
CA ILE A 752 31.25 16.99 19.27
C ILE A 752 32.68 17.54 19.38
N ASN A 753 32.86 18.73 19.99
CA ASN A 753 34.17 19.35 20.16
C ASN A 753 35.10 18.51 21.05
N LEU A 754 34.55 17.91 22.11
CA LEU A 754 35.29 16.98 22.96
C LEU A 754 35.69 15.70 22.21
N MET A 755 34.83 15.19 21.32
CA MET A 755 35.17 14.06 20.45
C MET A 755 36.24 14.43 19.43
N SER A 756 36.24 15.64 18.86
CA SER A 756 37.22 16.05 17.85
C SER A 756 38.57 16.53 18.41
N GLY A 757 38.70 16.71 19.74
CA GLY A 757 39.93 17.17 20.39
C GLY A 757 40.24 18.66 20.21
N SER A 758 39.34 19.41 19.58
CA SER A 758 39.40 20.86 19.44
C SER A 758 38.86 21.50 20.72
N SER A 759 39.77 21.80 21.65
CA SER A 759 39.49 22.61 22.86
C SER A 759 39.54 24.09 22.51
#